data_AF-A0A0W8FPZ7-F1
#
_entry.id   AF-A0A0W8FPZ7-F1
#
_cell.length_a   1.000
_cell.length_b   1.000
_cell.length_c   1.000
_cell.angle_alpha   90.00
_cell.angle_beta   90.00
_cell.angle_gamma   90.00
#
_symmetry.space_group_name_H-M   'P 1'
#
loop_
_entity.id
_entity.type
_entity.pdbx_description
1 polymer ?
#
loop_
_entity_poly.entity_id
_entity_poly.type
_entity_poly.pdbx_seq_one_letter_code
_entity_poly.pdbx_strand_id
1 'polypeptide(L)'
;MCLQTLQGNDFDIASLLIALLRASGIHARYVYGTIELPINKVMNWIGGFTNAQAALDFIASGGTPVAGIISGGKIAAVRMEHVWVEAFVKYYPLRGAKHITGQGDSWIPLDASYKQYNYTQGVDIKSAVPFDAQTFVDQIQSTATIDETNSSVTNINSTYIQQQMQNYQTQVKSYIDQNYPNATVGDVLGKKEIIKQNFTYLLGTLPYQKSTIGVRYSEIPDNLRHKITFKVTKDIYDEDTGTPINITKRLPEIAGKKITLSYSPATAQDEATINSYLPKPHADGTPIQPSELPTSLPAYLINLKPELRIDGVIVATGTAIGMGYQETFDMVFIEPGPGGGTDIVSNQIDAGAYHAIAINTGKIPKSQMEALKNKLDATKTKLQANDTSGLTKDDIIGDILFATAMQYYAQLDLMNEVQAHTMSVKALRWTSEAIFASAMKVNLLYGIPQSVTGGGLAMDVDRSLNVIGALDGESSKSIQFMQTAGINGSALEHSVPEQMFSTQENPAQGISAVKALKIANDQGIPIYTINQSNVTTILPQLQVDDNVKADIQNAVNAGKEVTVSKTNIILNGWTGCGYIITNPNTGAAAYMISGGLCGGHLIEALIAGMLAKYGIILLILGTVVGIGIPAWVTLLGAILVGLALGIMLSSIFENPAAGDRFGINYLIRGIILPFLIASGASGSVFLIVVVCLAILNAMFQNLSYNPFQRNRYYAYLKNYIEKEEIA
;
A
#
# COMPACT_ATOMS: atom_id res chain seq x y z
N MET A 1 10.36 2.86 13.58
CA MET A 1 10.55 2.36 12.21
C MET A 1 11.78 1.48 12.05
N CYS A 2 13.02 1.98 11.86
CA CYS A 2 14.18 1.14 11.55
C CYS A 2 14.39 -0.08 12.48
N LEU A 3 14.26 0.13 13.80
CA LEU A 3 14.34 -0.96 14.79
C LEU A 3 13.21 -1.99 14.67
N GLN A 4 12.00 -1.55 14.31
CA GLN A 4 10.80 -2.41 14.22
C GLN A 4 10.73 -3.17 12.90
N THR A 5 11.23 -2.57 11.80
CA THR A 5 11.25 -3.21 10.47
C THR A 5 12.53 -3.99 10.23
N LEU A 6 13.56 -3.79 11.06
CA LEU A 6 14.92 -4.30 10.86
C LEU A 6 15.53 -3.89 9.50
N GLN A 7 15.07 -2.75 8.98
CA GLN A 7 15.44 -2.23 7.67
C GLN A 7 15.64 -0.71 7.74
N GLY A 8 16.43 -0.17 6.84
CA GLY A 8 16.74 1.25 6.75
C GLY A 8 17.93 1.48 5.84
N ASN A 9 18.06 2.70 5.33
CA ASN A 9 19.28 3.11 4.64
C ASN A 9 20.41 3.42 5.65
N ASP A 10 21.53 3.91 5.15
CA ASP A 10 22.68 4.34 5.94
C ASP A 10 22.32 5.45 6.95
N PHE A 11 21.51 6.44 6.55
CA PHE A 11 20.99 7.47 7.46
C PHE A 11 20.13 6.90 8.59
N ASP A 12 19.19 6.00 8.28
CA ASP A 12 18.30 5.38 9.27
C ASP A 12 19.07 4.55 10.30
N ILE A 13 20.00 3.72 9.80
CA ILE A 13 20.81 2.83 10.64
C ILE A 13 21.81 3.65 11.48
N ALA A 14 22.43 4.67 10.89
CA ALA A 14 23.30 5.60 11.64
C ALA A 14 22.50 6.37 12.71
N SER A 15 21.27 6.78 12.39
CA SER A 15 20.38 7.46 13.34
C SER A 15 20.03 6.57 14.52
N LEU A 16 19.68 5.31 14.27
CA LEU A 16 19.40 4.32 15.30
C LEU A 16 20.65 4.06 16.17
N LEU A 17 21.82 3.88 15.55
CA LEU A 17 23.07 3.67 16.27
C LEU A 17 23.43 4.88 17.16
N ILE A 18 23.32 6.10 16.63
CA ILE A 18 23.57 7.33 17.39
C ILE A 18 22.58 7.45 18.57
N ALA A 19 21.31 7.15 18.36
CA ALA A 19 20.30 7.18 19.42
C ALA A 19 20.64 6.21 20.55
N LEU A 20 21.02 4.96 20.23
CA LEU A 20 21.42 3.94 21.21
C LEU A 20 22.70 4.32 21.97
N LEU A 21 23.71 4.86 21.27
CA LEU A 21 24.95 5.34 21.88
C LEU A 21 24.68 6.51 22.84
N ARG A 22 23.90 7.51 22.40
CA ARG A 22 23.55 8.67 23.22
C ARG A 22 22.70 8.29 24.43
N ALA A 23 21.75 7.36 24.27
CA ALA A 23 20.98 6.81 25.39
C ALA A 23 21.89 6.09 26.41
N SER A 24 23.02 5.55 25.98
CA SER A 24 24.06 4.96 26.84
C SER A 24 25.06 5.99 27.39
N GLY A 25 24.83 7.28 27.16
CA GLY A 25 25.70 8.38 27.58
C GLY A 25 27.01 8.51 26.79
N ILE A 26 27.07 7.93 25.58
CA ILE A 26 28.20 8.06 24.66
C ILE A 26 27.91 9.17 23.66
N HIS A 27 28.79 10.16 23.55
CA HIS A 27 28.64 11.17 22.50
C HIS A 27 28.85 10.52 21.14
N ALA A 28 27.89 10.70 20.24
CA ALA A 28 27.93 10.16 18.89
C ALA A 28 27.47 11.22 17.88
N ARG A 29 28.00 11.18 16.66
CA ARG A 29 27.69 12.13 15.58
C ARG A 29 27.72 11.44 14.22
N TYR A 30 26.99 12.00 13.26
CA TYR A 30 27.01 11.56 11.87
C TYR A 30 28.30 12.03 11.20
N VAL A 31 28.78 11.24 10.26
CA VAL A 31 29.77 11.64 9.27
C VAL A 31 29.23 11.28 7.90
N TYR A 32 29.16 12.26 7.02
CA TYR A 32 28.74 12.10 5.64
C TYR A 32 29.94 12.28 4.72
N GLY A 33 30.10 11.40 3.75
CA GLY A 33 31.22 11.43 2.81
C GLY A 33 31.06 10.45 1.67
N THR A 34 32.17 10.18 0.97
CA THR A 34 32.21 9.24 -0.15
C THR A 34 33.07 8.05 0.20
N ILE A 35 32.54 6.85 0.01
CA ILE A 35 33.25 5.59 0.24
C ILE A 35 33.60 4.95 -1.10
N GLU A 36 34.67 4.15 -1.11
CA GLU A 36 35.06 3.33 -2.26
C GLU A 36 35.07 1.85 -1.85
N LEU A 37 34.34 1.04 -2.62
CA LEU A 37 34.15 -0.39 -2.38
C LEU A 37 34.41 -1.20 -3.66
N PRO A 38 35.07 -2.36 -3.59
CA PRO A 38 35.13 -3.31 -4.70
C PRO A 38 33.72 -3.73 -5.15
N ILE A 39 33.49 -3.82 -6.47
CA ILE A 39 32.15 -4.05 -7.04
C ILE A 39 31.50 -5.34 -6.51
N ASN A 40 32.26 -6.41 -6.28
CA ASN A 40 31.73 -7.66 -5.77
C ASN A 40 31.18 -7.53 -4.33
N LYS A 41 31.77 -6.66 -3.51
CA LYS A 41 31.29 -6.35 -2.16
C LYS A 41 30.01 -5.53 -2.21
N VAL A 42 29.90 -4.59 -3.14
CA VAL A 42 28.68 -3.79 -3.37
C VAL A 42 27.54 -4.67 -3.85
N MET A 43 27.77 -5.48 -4.89
CA MET A 43 26.75 -6.40 -5.42
C MET A 43 26.20 -7.35 -4.35
N ASN A 44 27.07 -7.89 -3.48
CA ASN A 44 26.65 -8.70 -2.33
C ASN A 44 25.87 -7.89 -1.30
N TRP A 45 26.31 -6.68 -0.98
CA TRP A 45 25.70 -5.85 0.07
C TRP A 45 24.25 -5.45 -0.26
N ILE A 46 24.00 -5.01 -1.50
CA ILE A 46 22.74 -4.35 -1.89
C ILE A 46 21.63 -5.31 -2.33
N GLY A 47 21.91 -6.59 -2.54
CA GLY A 47 20.89 -7.51 -3.05
C GLY A 47 21.35 -8.87 -3.56
N GLY A 48 22.66 -9.07 -3.76
CA GLY A 48 23.18 -10.28 -4.39
C GLY A 48 23.17 -10.18 -5.92
N PHE A 49 23.44 -9.00 -6.47
CA PHE A 49 23.51 -8.79 -7.92
C PHE A 49 24.63 -9.61 -8.56
N THR A 50 24.42 -10.07 -9.78
CA THR A 50 25.41 -10.74 -10.63
C THR A 50 25.85 -9.86 -11.80
N ASN A 51 25.17 -8.73 -12.01
CA ASN A 51 25.52 -7.71 -12.98
C ASN A 51 25.92 -6.39 -12.29
N ALA A 52 27.11 -5.89 -12.61
CA ALA A 52 27.68 -4.69 -12.01
C ALA A 52 26.93 -3.39 -12.37
N GLN A 53 26.46 -3.27 -13.62
CA GLN A 53 25.73 -2.08 -14.06
C GLN A 53 24.35 -2.04 -13.40
N ALA A 54 23.65 -3.17 -13.37
CA ALA A 54 22.35 -3.27 -12.70
C ALA A 54 22.42 -2.92 -11.20
N ALA A 55 23.52 -3.30 -10.54
CA ALA A 55 23.77 -2.91 -9.16
C ALA A 55 23.95 -1.39 -8.97
N LEU A 56 24.69 -0.74 -9.88
CA LEU A 56 24.85 0.72 -9.88
C LEU A 56 23.52 1.43 -10.14
N ASP A 57 22.79 1.00 -11.16
CA ASP A 57 21.50 1.60 -11.55
C ASP A 57 20.49 1.47 -10.41
N PHE A 58 20.49 0.35 -9.68
CA PHE A 58 19.64 0.15 -8.51
C PHE A 58 19.96 1.13 -7.37
N ILE A 59 21.24 1.35 -7.06
CA ILE A 59 21.66 2.35 -6.05
C ILE A 59 21.26 3.76 -6.50
N ALA A 60 21.54 4.11 -7.75
CA ALA A 60 21.21 5.42 -8.32
C ALA A 60 19.69 5.68 -8.30
N SER A 61 18.90 4.67 -8.66
CA SER A 61 17.44 4.72 -8.63
C SER A 61 16.87 4.84 -7.22
N GLY A 62 17.64 4.47 -6.19
CA GLY A 62 17.30 4.72 -4.79
C GLY A 62 17.62 6.14 -4.31
N GLY A 63 18.09 7.02 -5.19
CA GLY A 63 18.45 8.41 -4.87
C GLY A 63 19.83 8.58 -4.24
N THR A 64 20.69 7.56 -4.27
CA THR A 64 22.07 7.65 -3.76
C THR A 64 23.05 7.99 -4.89
N PRO A 65 23.77 9.12 -4.83
CA PRO A 65 24.81 9.43 -5.81
C PRO A 65 25.91 8.37 -5.82
N VAL A 66 26.12 7.77 -7.00
CA VAL A 66 26.99 6.61 -7.19
C VAL A 66 27.67 6.65 -8.56
N ALA A 67 28.93 6.18 -8.62
CA ALA A 67 29.70 6.07 -9.85
C ALA A 67 30.56 4.80 -9.86
N GLY A 68 30.59 4.11 -11.01
CA GLY A 68 31.49 2.99 -11.24
C GLY A 68 32.92 3.43 -11.59
N ILE A 69 33.92 2.76 -11.04
CA ILE A 69 35.33 2.92 -11.41
C ILE A 69 35.68 1.81 -12.39
N ILE A 70 36.06 2.20 -13.60
CA ILE A 70 36.42 1.27 -14.68
C ILE A 70 37.92 0.92 -14.57
N SER A 71 38.22 -0.37 -14.57
CA SER A 71 39.58 -0.91 -14.70
C SER A 71 39.55 -2.13 -15.60
N GLY A 72 40.45 -2.19 -16.58
CA GLY A 72 40.48 -3.28 -17.56
C GLY A 72 39.19 -3.45 -18.36
N GLY A 73 38.48 -2.35 -18.64
CA GLY A 73 37.22 -2.36 -19.40
C GLY A 73 35.99 -2.86 -18.64
N LYS A 74 36.09 -3.08 -17.33
CA LYS A 74 34.97 -3.51 -16.47
C LYS A 74 34.86 -2.61 -15.23
N ILE A 75 33.67 -2.50 -14.66
CA ILE A 75 33.48 -1.83 -13.36
C ILE A 75 34.18 -2.69 -12.30
N ALA A 76 35.23 -2.17 -11.68
CA ALA A 76 36.03 -2.87 -10.68
C ALA A 76 35.71 -2.44 -9.25
N ALA A 77 35.32 -1.17 -9.08
CA ALA A 77 34.95 -0.58 -7.80
C ALA A 77 33.83 0.44 -7.99
N VAL A 78 33.26 0.90 -6.89
CA VAL A 78 32.16 1.86 -6.83
C VAL A 78 32.53 2.96 -5.85
N ARG A 79 32.28 4.21 -6.23
CA ARG A 79 32.23 5.35 -5.32
C ARG A 79 30.79 5.75 -5.09
N MET A 80 30.39 5.87 -3.83
CA MET A 80 29.05 6.29 -3.46
C MET A 80 29.09 7.22 -2.26
N GLU A 81 28.14 8.13 -2.19
CA GLU A 81 27.86 8.86 -0.96
C GLU A 81 27.34 7.91 0.11
N HIS A 82 27.75 8.16 1.36
CA HIS A 82 27.46 7.28 2.48
C HIS A 82 27.57 8.01 3.82
N VAL A 83 26.76 7.56 4.79
CA VAL A 83 26.75 8.02 6.16
C VAL A 83 27.23 6.93 7.11
N TRP A 84 28.13 7.30 8.03
CA TRP A 84 28.51 6.47 9.17
C TRP A 84 28.51 7.28 10.46
N VAL A 85 28.82 6.62 11.58
CA VAL A 85 28.82 7.21 12.92
C VAL A 85 30.25 7.38 13.42
N GLU A 86 30.53 8.47 14.12
CA GLU A 86 31.68 8.59 15.02
C GLU A 86 31.20 8.59 16.47
N ALA A 87 31.74 7.71 17.30
CA ALA A 87 31.45 7.59 18.73
C ALA A 87 32.65 8.02 19.57
N PHE A 88 32.44 8.87 20.57
CA PHE A 88 33.48 9.34 21.48
C PHE A 88 33.59 8.40 22.68
N VAL A 89 34.58 7.51 22.64
CA VAL A 89 34.75 6.42 23.60
C VAL A 89 36.14 6.45 24.22
N LYS A 90 36.29 5.73 25.35
CA LYS A 90 37.60 5.50 25.98
C LYS A 90 38.33 4.43 25.19
N TYR A 91 39.04 4.85 24.15
CA TYR A 91 39.70 3.93 23.25
C TYR A 91 41.04 3.47 23.79
N TYR A 92 41.77 4.28 24.55
CA TYR A 92 43.05 3.85 25.09
C TYR A 92 42.94 3.42 26.56
N PRO A 93 43.67 2.36 26.98
CA PRO A 93 44.47 1.43 26.18
C PRO A 93 43.67 0.21 25.65
N LEU A 94 42.38 0.07 26.03
CA LEU A 94 41.61 -1.18 25.88
C LEU A 94 40.59 -1.16 24.72
N ARG A 95 40.74 -0.23 23.78
CA ARG A 95 39.95 -0.13 22.54
C ARG A 95 38.43 -0.14 22.77
N GLY A 96 37.98 0.61 23.77
CA GLY A 96 36.56 0.72 24.14
C GLY A 96 36.05 -0.35 25.10
N ALA A 97 36.79 -1.43 25.37
CA ALA A 97 36.31 -2.57 26.16
C ALA A 97 36.01 -2.25 27.64
N LYS A 98 36.55 -1.15 28.18
CA LYS A 98 36.26 -0.65 29.54
C LYS A 98 35.80 0.82 29.51
N HIS A 99 34.98 1.19 28.53
CA HIS A 99 34.44 2.54 28.48
C HIS A 99 33.58 2.82 29.72
N ILE A 100 33.77 4.01 30.29
CA ILE A 100 32.96 4.55 31.38
C ILE A 100 32.25 5.77 30.80
N THR A 101 30.94 5.84 30.99
CA THR A 101 30.11 6.95 30.53
C THR A 101 30.72 8.29 30.93
N GLY A 102 30.81 9.22 29.97
CA GLY A 102 31.42 10.55 30.15
C GLY A 102 32.95 10.60 30.08
N GLN A 103 33.66 9.48 29.89
CA GLN A 103 35.13 9.44 29.79
C GLN A 103 35.64 9.01 28.41
N GLY A 104 35.27 9.72 27.34
CA GLY A 104 35.84 9.48 26.01
C GLY A 104 37.23 10.10 25.84
N ASP A 105 38.08 9.48 25.02
CA ASP A 105 39.39 10.03 24.61
C ASP A 105 39.56 10.12 23.09
N SER A 106 38.76 9.36 22.32
CA SER A 106 38.93 9.22 20.88
C SER A 106 37.58 9.09 20.17
N TRP A 107 37.48 9.69 18.98
CA TRP A 107 36.36 9.47 18.06
C TRP A 107 36.61 8.25 17.20
N ILE A 108 35.75 7.24 17.35
CA ILE A 108 35.88 5.96 16.67
C ILE A 108 34.80 5.83 15.60
N PRO A 109 35.18 5.61 14.33
CA PRO A 109 34.20 5.43 13.26
C PRO A 109 33.55 4.05 13.35
N LEU A 110 32.23 4.02 13.19
CA LEU A 110 31.37 2.84 13.22
C LEU A 110 30.37 2.92 12.08
N ASP A 111 30.26 1.85 11.31
CA ASP A 111 29.22 1.73 10.28
C ASP A 111 28.48 0.41 10.46
N ALA A 112 27.23 0.51 10.93
CA ALA A 112 26.35 -0.64 11.12
C ALA A 112 25.48 -0.95 9.89
N SER A 113 25.55 -0.12 8.84
CA SER A 113 24.77 -0.29 7.61
C SER A 113 25.48 -1.23 6.62
N TYR A 114 26.81 -1.17 6.55
CA TYR A 114 27.61 -2.05 5.71
C TYR A 114 27.61 -3.50 6.23
N LYS A 115 27.14 -4.43 5.38
CA LYS A 115 27.02 -5.85 5.70
C LYS A 115 27.43 -6.69 4.49
N GLN A 116 27.92 -7.88 4.76
CA GLN A 116 28.07 -8.93 3.76
C GLN A 116 27.17 -10.10 4.12
N TYR A 117 26.64 -10.76 3.11
CA TYR A 117 25.59 -11.76 3.27
C TYR A 117 25.98 -13.08 2.63
N ASN A 118 25.56 -14.17 3.27
CA ASN A 118 25.42 -15.46 2.62
C ASN A 118 24.01 -15.53 2.03
N TYR A 119 23.93 -15.77 0.72
CA TYR A 119 22.68 -15.95 0.00
C TYR A 119 22.48 -17.44 -0.26
N THR A 120 21.40 -17.99 0.26
CA THR A 120 21.01 -19.37 0.01
C THR A 120 19.81 -19.37 -0.92
N GLN A 121 19.93 -20.04 -2.06
CA GLN A 121 18.82 -20.20 -2.99
C GLN A 121 17.71 -21.04 -2.35
N GLY A 122 16.47 -20.63 -2.58
CA GLY A 122 15.29 -21.40 -2.15
C GLY A 122 15.02 -22.61 -3.05
N VAL A 123 13.86 -23.23 -2.86
CA VAL A 123 13.38 -24.33 -3.70
C VAL A 123 13.01 -23.78 -5.08
N ASP A 124 13.55 -24.37 -6.14
CA ASP A 124 13.15 -24.06 -7.51
C ASP A 124 11.80 -24.73 -7.84
N ILE A 125 10.72 -24.13 -7.35
CA ILE A 125 9.36 -24.61 -7.55
C ILE A 125 9.00 -24.65 -9.04
N LYS A 126 9.54 -23.74 -9.85
CA LYS A 126 9.27 -23.69 -11.30
C LYS A 126 9.75 -24.98 -11.99
N SER A 127 10.91 -25.48 -11.60
CA SER A 127 11.44 -26.75 -12.12
C SER A 127 10.81 -27.97 -11.44
N ALA A 128 10.53 -27.88 -10.14
CA ALA A 128 10.03 -29.01 -9.35
C ALA A 128 8.55 -29.33 -9.60
N VAL A 129 7.71 -28.30 -9.81
CA VAL A 129 6.29 -28.41 -10.11
C VAL A 129 6.02 -27.58 -11.36
N PRO A 130 6.34 -28.09 -12.56
CA PRO A 130 6.21 -27.33 -13.79
C PRO A 130 4.73 -26.98 -14.07
N PHE A 131 4.48 -25.73 -14.44
CA PHE A 131 3.19 -25.28 -14.95
C PHE A 131 3.21 -25.33 -16.48
N ASP A 132 2.33 -26.12 -17.09
CA ASP A 132 2.18 -26.19 -18.54
C ASP A 132 1.45 -24.95 -19.07
N ALA A 133 2.21 -23.87 -19.18
CA ALA A 133 1.70 -22.59 -19.62
C ALA A 133 1.24 -22.59 -21.08
N GLN A 134 1.84 -23.43 -21.94
CA GLN A 134 1.46 -23.49 -23.36
C GLN A 134 0.05 -24.06 -23.49
N THR A 135 -0.19 -25.25 -22.91
CA THR A 135 -1.52 -25.86 -22.90
C THR A 135 -2.56 -24.95 -22.24
N PHE A 136 -2.17 -24.25 -21.16
CA PHE A 136 -3.03 -23.27 -20.50
C PHE A 136 -3.43 -22.11 -21.42
N VAL A 137 -2.48 -21.52 -22.13
CA VAL A 137 -2.75 -20.41 -23.08
C VAL A 137 -3.56 -20.91 -24.27
N ASP A 138 -3.21 -22.06 -24.86
CA ASP A 138 -3.92 -22.66 -25.99
C ASP A 138 -5.40 -22.91 -25.64
N GLN A 139 -5.65 -23.45 -24.44
CA GLN A 139 -7.02 -23.70 -23.97
C GLN A 139 -7.81 -22.39 -23.79
N ILE A 140 -7.16 -21.32 -23.30
CA ILE A 140 -7.80 -20.01 -23.22
C ILE A 140 -8.13 -19.48 -24.62
N GLN A 141 -7.17 -19.51 -25.53
CA GLN A 141 -7.35 -19.05 -26.91
C GLN A 141 -8.47 -19.79 -27.64
N SER A 142 -8.61 -21.09 -27.40
CA SER A 142 -9.68 -21.90 -28.01
C SER A 142 -11.08 -21.52 -27.56
N THR A 143 -11.22 -20.84 -26.42
CA THR A 143 -12.51 -20.45 -25.83
C THR A 143 -12.80 -18.96 -25.92
N ALA A 144 -11.76 -18.13 -26.03
CA ALA A 144 -11.86 -16.69 -26.18
C ALA A 144 -12.23 -16.30 -27.62
N THR A 145 -12.88 -15.16 -27.78
CA THR A 145 -13.05 -14.51 -29.09
C THR A 145 -11.95 -13.45 -29.22
N ILE A 146 -11.04 -13.65 -30.19
CA ILE A 146 -9.86 -12.80 -30.42
C ILE A 146 -10.03 -12.08 -31.76
N ASP A 147 -9.92 -10.75 -31.73
CA ASP A 147 -9.86 -9.90 -32.92
C ASP A 147 -8.48 -9.24 -32.97
N GLU A 148 -7.57 -9.84 -33.74
CA GLU A 148 -6.20 -9.35 -33.92
C GLU A 148 -6.16 -7.98 -34.63
N THR A 149 -7.11 -7.71 -35.54
CA THR A 149 -7.13 -6.46 -36.32
C THR A 149 -7.39 -5.27 -35.42
N ASN A 150 -8.35 -5.41 -34.50
CA ASN A 150 -8.71 -4.35 -33.56
C ASN A 150 -8.01 -4.49 -32.20
N SER A 151 -7.10 -5.47 -32.04
CA SER A 151 -6.42 -5.76 -30.76
C SER A 151 -7.42 -5.91 -29.60
N SER A 152 -8.43 -6.76 -29.80
CA SER A 152 -9.50 -6.95 -28.82
C SER A 152 -9.74 -8.41 -28.47
N VAL A 153 -10.19 -8.64 -27.24
CA VAL A 153 -10.56 -9.96 -26.73
C VAL A 153 -11.86 -9.90 -25.95
N THR A 154 -12.63 -10.98 -26.00
CA THR A 154 -13.79 -11.19 -25.12
C THR A 154 -14.00 -12.68 -24.83
N ASN A 155 -14.90 -12.99 -23.89
CA ASN A 155 -15.28 -14.35 -23.50
C ASN A 155 -14.10 -15.22 -23.01
N ILE A 156 -13.09 -14.63 -22.37
CA ILE A 156 -12.05 -15.42 -21.70
C ILE A 156 -12.70 -16.25 -20.59
N ASN A 157 -12.46 -17.56 -20.59
CA ASN A 157 -13.05 -18.48 -19.63
C ASN A 157 -12.42 -18.32 -18.23
N SER A 158 -12.98 -17.40 -17.44
CA SER A 158 -12.50 -17.08 -16.10
C SER A 158 -12.66 -18.25 -15.11
N THR A 159 -13.64 -19.14 -15.31
CA THR A 159 -13.82 -20.35 -14.50
C THR A 159 -12.72 -21.38 -14.74
N TYR A 160 -12.35 -21.63 -16.01
CA TYR A 160 -11.24 -22.52 -16.34
C TYR A 160 -9.94 -22.02 -15.70
N ILE A 161 -9.67 -20.72 -15.83
CA ILE A 161 -8.50 -20.09 -15.21
C ILE A 161 -8.51 -20.32 -13.69
N GLN A 162 -9.65 -20.14 -13.04
CA GLN A 162 -9.77 -20.37 -11.60
C GLN A 162 -9.46 -21.80 -11.18
N GLN A 163 -10.01 -22.78 -11.90
CA GLN A 163 -9.78 -24.19 -11.63
C GLN A 163 -8.30 -24.56 -11.82
N GLN A 164 -7.65 -24.08 -12.88
CA GLN A 164 -6.23 -24.36 -13.12
C GLN A 164 -5.34 -23.76 -12.03
N MET A 165 -5.63 -22.54 -11.58
CA MET A 165 -4.87 -21.92 -10.48
C MET A 165 -5.04 -22.69 -9.16
N GLN A 166 -6.27 -23.13 -8.83
CA GLN A 166 -6.53 -23.96 -7.64
C GLN A 166 -5.84 -25.32 -7.70
N ASN A 167 -5.81 -25.94 -8.88
CA ASN A 167 -5.16 -27.23 -9.09
C ASN A 167 -3.65 -27.10 -8.91
N TYR A 168 -3.02 -26.13 -9.57
CA TYR A 168 -1.59 -25.88 -9.43
C TYR A 168 -1.23 -25.52 -7.98
N GLN A 169 -2.10 -24.78 -7.27
CA GLN A 169 -1.92 -24.51 -5.85
C GLN A 169 -1.87 -25.78 -5.01
N THR A 170 -2.78 -26.71 -5.27
CA THR A 170 -2.82 -27.97 -4.55
C THR A 170 -1.58 -28.81 -4.84
N GLN A 171 -1.07 -28.77 -6.08
CA GLN A 171 0.17 -29.47 -6.48
C GLN A 171 1.40 -28.89 -5.78
N VAL A 172 1.59 -27.57 -5.80
CA VAL A 172 2.72 -26.90 -5.12
C VAL A 172 2.66 -27.15 -3.61
N LYS A 173 1.48 -27.04 -2.99
CA LYS A 173 1.32 -27.36 -1.56
C LYS A 173 1.72 -28.80 -1.28
N SER A 174 1.18 -29.74 -2.04
CA SER A 174 1.43 -31.17 -1.83
C SER A 174 2.91 -31.50 -2.01
N TYR A 175 3.60 -30.87 -2.97
CA TYR A 175 5.04 -31.01 -3.17
C TYR A 175 5.85 -30.50 -1.97
N ILE A 176 5.54 -29.30 -1.48
CA ILE A 176 6.22 -28.72 -0.31
C ILE A 176 5.98 -29.58 0.93
N ASP A 177 4.73 -29.95 1.22
CA ASP A 177 4.37 -30.77 2.39
C ASP A 177 5.10 -32.13 2.37
N GLN A 178 5.24 -32.75 1.20
CA GLN A 178 5.85 -34.08 1.06
C GLN A 178 7.37 -34.05 1.09
N ASN A 179 8.00 -33.09 0.41
CA ASN A 179 9.45 -33.06 0.23
C ASN A 179 10.16 -32.19 1.28
N TYR A 180 9.43 -31.24 1.87
CA TYR A 180 9.95 -30.23 2.79
C TYR A 180 9.00 -30.00 3.99
N PRO A 181 8.60 -31.05 4.74
CA PRO A 181 7.55 -30.96 5.78
C PRO A 181 7.85 -30.00 6.93
N ASN A 182 9.12 -29.62 7.12
CA ASN A 182 9.57 -28.70 8.17
C ASN A 182 10.22 -27.42 7.61
N ALA A 183 10.07 -27.14 6.30
CA ALA A 183 10.68 -25.96 5.70
C ALA A 183 10.02 -24.68 6.19
N THR A 184 10.85 -23.69 6.52
CA THR A 184 10.41 -22.32 6.75
C THR A 184 10.15 -21.62 5.42
N VAL A 185 9.46 -20.47 5.45
CA VAL A 185 9.29 -19.63 4.26
C VAL A 185 10.65 -19.26 3.64
N GLY A 186 11.66 -19.00 4.46
CA GLY A 186 13.02 -18.72 3.98
C GLY A 186 13.72 -19.93 3.34
N ASP A 187 13.38 -21.16 3.71
CA ASP A 187 13.88 -22.35 3.01
C ASP A 187 13.27 -22.48 1.61
N VAL A 188 12.01 -22.07 1.44
CA VAL A 188 11.31 -22.14 0.15
C VAL A 188 11.68 -20.96 -0.76
N LEU A 189 11.72 -19.73 -0.26
CA LEU A 189 12.02 -18.52 -1.05
C LEU A 189 13.51 -18.21 -1.18
N GLY A 190 14.33 -18.77 -0.29
CA GLY A 190 15.74 -18.45 -0.14
C GLY A 190 16.01 -17.57 1.08
N LYS A 191 17.27 -17.61 1.55
CA LYS A 191 17.71 -16.92 2.77
C LYS A 191 18.77 -15.87 2.44
N LYS A 192 18.73 -14.79 3.22
CA LYS A 192 19.75 -13.74 3.27
C LYS A 192 20.26 -13.64 4.70
N GLU A 193 21.44 -14.18 4.97
CA GLU A 193 22.01 -14.22 6.32
C GLU A 193 23.23 -13.32 6.42
N ILE A 194 23.29 -12.46 7.44
CA ILE A 194 24.46 -11.62 7.67
C ILE A 194 25.64 -12.52 8.04
N ILE A 195 26.78 -12.34 7.37
CA ILE A 195 28.06 -12.90 7.78
C ILE A 195 28.51 -12.14 9.04
N LYS A 196 28.11 -12.66 10.20
CA LYS A 196 28.35 -12.00 11.50
C LYS A 196 29.84 -11.95 11.81
N GLN A 197 30.32 -10.76 12.16
CA GLN A 197 31.67 -10.55 12.66
C GLN A 197 31.58 -10.12 14.12
N ASN A 198 32.18 -10.90 15.02
CA ASN A 198 32.22 -10.60 16.44
C ASN A 198 33.63 -10.16 16.82
N PHE A 199 33.76 -8.95 17.34
CA PHE A 199 35.02 -8.41 17.85
C PHE A 199 34.90 -8.21 19.35
N THR A 200 35.96 -8.56 20.09
CA THR A 200 36.03 -8.35 21.55
C THR A 200 36.41 -6.90 21.92
N TYR A 201 36.71 -6.07 20.92
CA TYR A 201 37.09 -4.66 21.04
C TYR A 201 36.73 -3.89 19.76
N LEU A 202 36.77 -2.56 19.81
CA LEU A 202 36.52 -1.71 18.64
C LEU A 202 37.75 -1.63 17.73
N LEU A 203 37.58 -1.89 16.43
CA LEU A 203 38.69 -1.95 15.46
C LEU A 203 39.35 -0.59 15.15
N GLY A 204 38.65 0.53 15.40
CA GLY A 204 39.18 1.88 15.15
C GLY A 204 39.15 2.33 13.69
N THR A 205 38.72 1.46 12.76
CA THR A 205 38.68 1.72 11.31
C THR A 205 37.40 1.16 10.69
N LEU A 206 37.03 1.67 9.51
CA LEU A 206 35.92 1.17 8.70
C LEU A 206 36.38 0.05 7.76
N PRO A 207 35.48 -0.87 7.34
CA PRO A 207 35.82 -2.02 6.50
C PRO A 207 36.05 -1.68 5.01
N TYR A 208 36.14 -0.40 4.66
CA TYR A 208 36.29 0.10 3.29
C TYR A 208 37.11 1.40 3.25
N GLN A 209 37.51 1.81 2.05
CA GLN A 209 38.28 3.03 1.87
C GLN A 209 37.36 4.25 1.91
N LYS A 210 37.77 5.28 2.64
CA LYS A 210 37.12 6.60 2.62
C LYS A 210 37.77 7.42 1.51
N SER A 211 37.06 7.62 0.41
CA SER A 211 37.55 8.47 -0.68
C SER A 211 37.55 9.94 -0.26
N THR A 212 36.50 10.38 0.44
CA THR A 212 36.36 11.75 0.94
C THR A 212 35.61 11.72 2.27
N ILE A 213 36.12 12.44 3.28
CA ILE A 213 35.36 12.74 4.50
C ILE A 213 34.76 14.12 4.31
N GLY A 214 33.44 14.19 4.21
CA GLY A 214 32.71 15.44 4.11
C GLY A 214 32.46 16.05 5.48
N VAL A 215 31.19 16.28 5.78
CA VAL A 215 30.75 17.05 6.95
C VAL A 215 30.35 16.13 8.09
N ARG A 216 30.48 16.64 9.33
CA ARG A 216 30.01 15.98 10.54
C ARG A 216 28.81 16.71 11.09
N TYR A 217 27.79 15.96 11.50
CA TYR A 217 26.55 16.54 12.02
C TYR A 217 26.19 15.97 13.38
N SER A 218 25.67 16.80 14.29
CA SER A 218 25.00 16.34 15.50
C SER A 218 23.60 15.81 15.20
N GLU A 219 22.98 16.28 14.12
CA GLU A 219 21.67 15.88 13.62
C GLU A 219 21.62 16.01 12.11
N ILE A 220 20.82 15.20 11.42
CA ILE A 220 20.68 15.28 9.96
C ILE A 220 20.08 16.66 9.60
N PRO A 221 20.75 17.46 8.75
CA PRO A 221 20.22 18.74 8.25
C PRO A 221 18.84 18.61 7.59
N ASP A 222 18.02 19.67 7.66
CA ASP A 222 16.64 19.63 7.14
C ASP A 222 16.56 19.36 5.62
N ASN A 223 17.52 19.87 4.85
CA ASN A 223 17.61 19.66 3.40
C ASN A 223 18.02 18.23 3.02
N LEU A 224 18.43 17.41 3.99
CA LEU A 224 18.73 15.98 3.81
C LEU A 224 17.63 15.08 4.38
N ARG A 225 16.42 15.63 4.60
CA ARG A 225 15.25 14.88 5.07
C ARG A 225 14.14 14.91 4.05
N HIS A 226 13.53 13.76 3.81
CA HIS A 226 12.24 13.70 3.13
C HIS A 226 11.19 14.47 3.93
N LYS A 227 10.35 15.23 3.21
CA LYS A 227 9.24 15.99 3.79
C LYS A 227 7.96 15.73 2.99
N ILE A 228 6.82 15.92 3.65
CA ILE A 228 5.50 15.92 3.01
C ILE A 228 4.81 17.21 3.42
N THR A 229 4.33 17.98 2.45
CA THR A 229 3.43 19.11 2.69
C THR A 229 2.01 18.68 2.40
N PHE A 230 1.12 18.86 3.37
CA PHE A 230 -0.32 18.69 3.21
C PHE A 230 -0.95 20.04 2.97
N LYS A 231 -1.67 20.17 1.86
CA LYS A 231 -2.31 21.42 1.45
C LYS A 231 -3.76 21.20 1.08
N VAL A 232 -4.68 21.95 1.69
CA VAL A 232 -6.11 21.94 1.35
C VAL A 232 -6.52 23.34 0.97
N THR A 233 -7.00 23.50 -0.26
CA THR A 233 -7.43 24.78 -0.84
C THR A 233 -8.81 24.68 -1.45
N LYS A 234 -9.68 25.63 -1.12
CA LYS A 234 -11.03 25.75 -1.67
C LYS A 234 -11.03 26.21 -3.13
N ASP A 235 -10.24 27.22 -3.44
CA ASP A 235 -10.12 27.79 -4.79
C ASP A 235 -8.76 28.48 -4.97
N ILE A 236 -8.51 28.98 -6.18
CA ILE A 236 -7.24 29.63 -6.55
C ILE A 236 -6.93 30.91 -5.76
N TYR A 237 -7.92 31.49 -5.07
CA TYR A 237 -7.78 32.70 -4.26
C TYR A 237 -7.72 32.39 -2.75
N ASP A 238 -7.92 31.15 -2.33
CA ASP A 238 -7.95 30.77 -0.91
C ASP A 238 -6.60 31.04 -0.22
N GLU A 239 -5.49 30.96 -0.96
CA GLU A 239 -4.16 31.36 -0.46
C GLU A 239 -4.03 32.86 -0.16
N ASP A 240 -4.79 33.70 -0.88
CA ASP A 240 -4.78 35.15 -0.72
C ASP A 240 -5.88 35.67 0.22
N THR A 241 -6.96 34.89 0.39
CA THR A 241 -8.21 35.33 1.03
C THR A 241 -8.59 34.55 2.29
N GLY A 242 -7.91 33.44 2.58
CA GLY A 242 -8.15 32.56 3.71
C GLY A 242 -6.87 32.05 4.38
N THR A 243 -7.03 31.10 5.31
CA THR A 243 -5.90 30.32 5.85
C THR A 243 -6.11 28.87 5.41
N PRO A 244 -5.63 28.50 4.20
CA PRO A 244 -5.69 27.11 3.77
C PRO A 244 -4.89 26.24 4.74
N ILE A 245 -5.21 24.94 4.79
CA ILE A 245 -4.25 24.01 5.40
C ILE A 245 -3.02 24.05 4.51
N ASN A 246 -1.85 24.35 5.08
CA ASN A 246 -0.57 24.27 4.43
C ASN A 246 0.50 23.97 5.48
N ILE A 247 0.75 22.67 5.70
CA ILE A 247 1.66 22.21 6.76
C ILE A 247 2.66 21.20 6.22
N THR A 248 3.94 21.49 6.43
CA THR A 248 5.04 20.57 6.11
C THR A 248 5.45 19.78 7.34
N LYS A 249 5.60 18.46 7.17
CA LYS A 249 6.16 17.54 8.16
C LYS A 249 7.36 16.80 7.58
N ARG A 250 8.38 16.57 8.41
CA ARG A 250 9.47 15.65 8.05
C ARG A 250 8.92 14.24 8.11
N LEU A 251 9.33 13.39 7.17
CA LEU A 251 8.84 12.01 7.10
C LEU A 251 9.02 11.23 8.42
N PRO A 252 10.15 11.35 9.15
CA PRO A 252 10.29 10.68 10.46
C PRO A 252 9.32 11.15 11.55
N GLU A 253 8.71 12.33 11.42
CA GLU A 253 7.73 12.84 12.41
C GLU A 253 6.36 12.18 12.26
N ILE A 254 6.07 11.63 11.08
CA ILE A 254 4.76 11.09 10.68
C ILE A 254 4.81 9.61 10.27
N ALA A 255 6.00 9.04 10.10
CA ALA A 255 6.15 7.63 9.76
C ALA A 255 5.48 6.72 10.80
N GLY A 256 4.57 5.86 10.33
CA GLY A 256 3.83 4.92 11.18
C GLY A 256 2.67 5.53 11.98
N LYS A 257 2.40 6.83 11.83
CA LYS A 257 1.28 7.51 12.51
C LYS A 257 0.02 7.48 11.67
N LYS A 258 -1.13 7.53 12.35
CA LYS A 258 -2.42 7.71 11.68
C LYS A 258 -2.57 9.17 11.28
N ILE A 259 -2.83 9.43 9.99
CA ILE A 259 -3.12 10.75 9.47
C ILE A 259 -4.56 10.75 8.97
N THR A 260 -5.36 11.72 9.40
CA THR A 260 -6.75 11.87 8.92
C THR A 260 -7.04 13.30 8.52
N LEU A 261 -7.79 13.46 7.43
CA LEU A 261 -8.38 14.72 7.01
C LEU A 261 -9.89 14.56 7.11
N SER A 262 -10.52 15.35 7.97
CA SER A 262 -11.96 15.30 8.21
C SER A 262 -12.50 16.68 8.55
N TYR A 263 -13.82 16.80 8.66
CA TYR A 263 -14.47 18.10 8.83
C TYR A 263 -15.14 18.24 10.19
N SER A 264 -15.09 19.44 10.76
CA SER A 264 -15.90 19.84 11.92
C SER A 264 -16.88 20.95 11.55
N PRO A 265 -18.01 21.11 12.27
CA PRO A 265 -18.90 22.25 12.07
C PRO A 265 -18.14 23.57 12.20
N ALA A 266 -18.35 24.49 11.26
CA ALA A 266 -17.62 25.76 11.27
C ALA A 266 -18.00 26.65 12.47
N THR A 267 -19.25 26.55 12.93
CA THR A 267 -19.82 27.26 14.07
C THR A 267 -20.75 26.36 14.92
N ALA A 268 -21.08 26.81 16.13
CA ALA A 268 -22.05 26.12 17.00
C ALA A 268 -23.47 26.05 16.38
N GLN A 269 -23.81 26.99 15.47
CA GLN A 269 -25.09 26.95 14.76
C GLN A 269 -25.09 25.86 13.68
N ASP A 270 -23.97 25.65 12.98
CA ASP A 270 -23.81 24.53 12.04
C ASP A 270 -23.93 23.19 12.79
N GLU A 271 -23.31 23.09 13.97
CA GLU A 271 -23.40 21.91 14.84
C GLU A 271 -24.85 21.67 15.32
N ALA A 272 -25.54 22.72 15.79
CA ALA A 272 -26.94 22.62 16.19
C ALA A 272 -27.84 22.20 15.01
N THR A 273 -27.54 22.67 13.80
CA THR A 273 -28.26 22.29 12.58
C THR A 273 -28.09 20.81 12.31
N ILE A 274 -26.87 20.28 12.30
CA ILE A 274 -26.62 18.83 12.14
C ILE A 274 -27.35 18.02 13.23
N ASN A 275 -27.22 18.43 14.49
CA ASN A 275 -27.82 17.74 15.62
C ASN A 275 -29.36 17.72 15.55
N SER A 276 -29.99 18.72 14.93
CA SER A 276 -31.45 18.77 14.79
C SER A 276 -32.04 17.69 13.88
N TYR A 277 -31.22 17.09 13.01
CA TYR A 277 -31.60 15.97 12.14
C TYR A 277 -31.34 14.60 12.79
N LEU A 278 -30.69 14.54 13.95
CA LEU A 278 -30.45 13.28 14.65
C LEU A 278 -31.72 12.79 15.36
N PRO A 279 -32.05 11.49 15.29
CA PRO A 279 -33.14 10.93 16.09
C PRO A 279 -32.80 11.06 17.59
N LYS A 280 -33.82 11.39 18.38
CA LYS A 280 -33.70 11.46 19.84
C LYS A 280 -33.79 10.04 20.44
N PRO A 281 -33.14 9.76 21.58
CA PRO A 281 -33.32 8.50 22.28
C PRO A 281 -34.80 8.22 22.58
N HIS A 282 -35.24 6.98 22.42
CA HIS A 282 -36.62 6.60 22.67
C HIS A 282 -36.94 6.65 24.16
N ALA A 283 -38.13 7.15 24.51
CA ALA A 283 -38.56 7.28 25.90
C ALA A 283 -38.70 5.93 26.62
N ASP A 284 -38.94 4.85 25.89
CA ASP A 284 -39.05 3.48 26.40
C ASP A 284 -37.70 2.77 26.55
N GLY A 285 -36.59 3.45 26.23
CA GLY A 285 -35.24 2.89 26.29
C GLY A 285 -34.93 1.89 25.17
N THR A 286 -35.82 1.75 24.17
CA THR A 286 -35.52 0.91 23.01
C THR A 286 -34.42 1.54 22.15
N PRO A 287 -33.57 0.72 21.51
CA PRO A 287 -32.55 1.15 20.56
C PRO A 287 -33.10 2.02 19.43
N ILE A 288 -32.40 3.13 19.13
CA ILE A 288 -32.65 3.86 17.87
C ILE A 288 -32.46 2.90 16.72
N GLN A 289 -33.53 2.68 15.97
CA GLN A 289 -33.48 1.86 14.79
C GLN A 289 -32.82 2.65 13.68
N PRO A 290 -32.01 2.01 12.85
CA PRO A 290 -31.28 2.80 11.90
C PRO A 290 -32.12 3.39 10.75
N SER A 291 -33.29 2.81 10.47
CA SER A 291 -34.31 3.45 9.63
C SER A 291 -34.76 4.83 10.12
N GLU A 292 -34.46 5.19 11.37
CA GLU A 292 -34.80 6.49 11.98
C GLU A 292 -33.71 7.55 11.75
N LEU A 293 -32.59 7.16 11.15
CA LEU A 293 -31.52 8.09 10.81
C LEU A 293 -31.86 8.85 9.52
N PRO A 294 -31.53 10.14 9.44
CA PRO A 294 -31.67 10.91 8.20
C PRO A 294 -30.90 10.25 7.05
N THR A 295 -31.60 10.11 5.93
CA THR A 295 -31.03 9.64 4.67
C THR A 295 -30.28 10.74 3.91
N SER A 296 -30.52 12.01 4.27
CA SER A 296 -29.88 13.19 3.68
C SER A 296 -29.76 14.33 4.69
N LEU A 297 -28.75 15.19 4.53
CA LEU A 297 -28.61 16.45 5.26
C LEU A 297 -28.73 17.66 4.32
N PRO A 298 -29.26 18.80 4.79
CA PRO A 298 -29.37 20.03 4.00
C PRO A 298 -28.02 20.73 3.88
N ALA A 299 -27.26 20.39 2.84
CA ALA A 299 -25.89 20.86 2.65
C ALA A 299 -25.77 22.40 2.66
N TYR A 300 -26.73 23.09 2.03
CA TYR A 300 -26.79 24.56 1.96
C TYR A 300 -26.96 25.28 3.31
N LEU A 301 -27.29 24.56 4.39
CA LEU A 301 -27.43 25.13 5.74
C LEU A 301 -26.21 24.91 6.63
N ILE A 302 -25.21 24.15 6.16
CA ILE A 302 -24.12 23.65 7.00
C ILE A 302 -22.79 24.12 6.42
N ASN A 303 -22.03 24.86 7.21
CA ASN A 303 -20.62 25.14 6.94
C ASN A 303 -19.72 24.26 7.82
N LEU A 304 -18.60 23.86 7.24
CA LEU A 304 -17.62 22.95 7.81
C LEU A 304 -16.22 23.56 7.75
N LYS A 305 -15.29 23.05 8.54
CA LYS A 305 -13.86 23.36 8.48
C LYS A 305 -13.07 22.07 8.29
N PRO A 306 -12.14 22.01 7.32
CA PRO A 306 -11.24 20.87 7.20
C PRO A 306 -10.25 20.89 8.37
N GLU A 307 -9.94 19.71 8.90
CA GLU A 307 -9.04 19.50 10.03
C GLU A 307 -8.13 18.32 9.73
N LEU A 308 -6.83 18.60 9.64
CA LEU A 308 -5.79 17.58 9.53
C LEU A 308 -5.38 17.12 10.94
N ARG A 309 -5.41 15.82 11.18
CA ARG A 309 -5.01 15.19 12.43
C ARG A 309 -3.84 14.24 12.23
N ILE A 310 -3.00 14.16 13.26
CA ILE A 310 -1.94 13.16 13.38
C ILE A 310 -2.11 12.47 14.74
N ASP A 311 -2.33 11.16 14.73
CA ASP A 311 -2.68 10.34 15.90
C ASP A 311 -3.82 10.96 16.73
N GLY A 312 -4.86 11.45 16.04
CA GLY A 312 -6.04 12.07 16.65
C GLY A 312 -5.88 13.52 17.10
N VAL A 313 -4.66 14.06 17.11
CA VAL A 313 -4.39 15.46 17.47
C VAL A 313 -4.54 16.35 16.24
N ILE A 314 -5.37 17.40 16.33
CA ILE A 314 -5.51 18.40 15.26
C ILE A 314 -4.18 19.17 15.14
N VAL A 315 -3.57 19.10 13.96
CA VAL A 315 -2.31 19.81 13.65
C VAL A 315 -2.49 20.99 12.72
N ALA A 316 -3.62 21.05 11.99
CA ALA A 316 -4.01 22.18 11.16
C ALA A 316 -5.54 22.20 10.98
N THR A 317 -6.10 23.40 10.84
CA THR A 317 -7.51 23.66 10.52
C THR A 317 -7.56 24.69 9.41
N GLY A 318 -8.34 24.43 8.36
CA GLY A 318 -8.45 25.33 7.20
C GLY A 318 -9.65 26.29 7.28
N THR A 319 -9.85 27.01 6.18
CA THR A 319 -10.96 27.96 5.99
C THR A 319 -12.32 27.24 6.03
N ALA A 320 -13.36 27.96 6.49
CA ALA A 320 -14.71 27.42 6.47
C ALA A 320 -15.25 27.30 5.03
N ILE A 321 -15.94 26.21 4.74
CA ILE A 321 -16.51 25.88 3.45
C ILE A 321 -17.92 25.28 3.62
N GLY A 322 -18.83 25.55 2.69
CA GLY A 322 -20.15 24.92 2.70
C GLY A 322 -20.05 23.41 2.50
N MET A 323 -20.90 22.65 3.18
CA MET A 323 -20.95 21.19 3.05
C MET A 323 -21.22 20.78 1.60
N GLY A 324 -20.51 19.76 1.11
CA GLY A 324 -20.62 19.22 -0.24
C GLY A 324 -19.98 20.07 -1.35
N TYR A 325 -19.36 21.21 -1.04
CA TYR A 325 -18.47 21.87 -2.01
C TYR A 325 -17.14 21.13 -2.09
N GLN A 326 -16.49 21.21 -3.26
CA GLN A 326 -15.20 20.57 -3.50
C GLN A 326 -14.03 21.44 -3.02
N GLU A 327 -13.00 20.78 -2.50
CA GLU A 327 -11.68 21.34 -2.22
C GLU A 327 -10.62 20.50 -2.94
N THR A 328 -9.47 21.12 -3.21
CA THR A 328 -8.28 20.41 -3.69
C THR A 328 -7.39 20.06 -2.49
N PHE A 329 -7.06 18.78 -2.36
CA PHE A 329 -6.12 18.25 -1.38
C PHE A 329 -4.84 17.80 -2.07
N ASP A 330 -3.79 18.60 -1.91
CA ASP A 330 -2.46 18.32 -2.42
C ASP A 330 -1.56 17.71 -1.33
N MET A 331 -0.86 16.65 -1.68
CA MET A 331 0.24 16.08 -0.91
C MET A 331 1.53 16.24 -1.71
N VAL A 332 2.40 17.14 -1.27
CA VAL A 332 3.69 17.44 -1.93
C VAL A 332 4.80 16.67 -1.23
N PHE A 333 5.31 15.64 -1.89
CA PHE A 333 6.47 14.85 -1.46
C PHE A 333 7.75 15.57 -1.88
N ILE A 334 8.59 15.89 -0.92
CA ILE A 334 9.83 16.64 -1.13
C ILE A 334 11.02 15.74 -0.82
N GLU A 335 11.89 15.56 -1.81
CA GLU A 335 13.09 14.74 -1.71
C GLU A 335 14.28 15.52 -1.11
N PRO A 336 15.21 14.83 -0.42
CA PRO A 336 16.44 15.43 0.08
C PRO A 336 17.45 15.72 -1.04
N GLY A 337 18.27 16.76 -0.87
CA GLY A 337 19.40 17.08 -1.77
C GLY A 337 19.32 18.43 -2.50
N PRO A 338 20.35 18.81 -3.27
CA PRO A 338 20.42 20.08 -3.98
C PRO A 338 19.40 20.11 -5.12
N GLY A 339 18.31 20.87 -4.94
CA GLY A 339 17.21 20.97 -5.91
C GLY A 339 15.88 20.38 -5.43
N GLY A 340 15.90 19.56 -4.37
CA GLY A 340 14.72 19.10 -3.62
C GLY A 340 13.53 18.71 -4.49
N GLY A 341 13.68 17.65 -5.29
CA GLY A 341 12.65 17.18 -6.22
C GLY A 341 11.28 17.07 -5.54
N THR A 342 10.26 17.56 -6.23
CA THR A 342 8.87 17.57 -5.72
C THR A 342 8.00 16.69 -6.59
N ASP A 343 7.22 15.84 -5.93
CA ASP A 343 6.17 15.05 -6.54
C ASP A 343 4.84 15.41 -5.85
N ILE A 344 3.79 15.66 -6.63
CA ILE A 344 2.52 16.18 -6.12
C ILE A 344 1.42 15.18 -6.45
N VAL A 345 0.78 14.67 -5.40
CA VAL A 345 -0.51 13.99 -5.48
C VAL A 345 -1.60 15.02 -5.25
N SER A 346 -2.59 15.10 -6.12
CA SER A 346 -3.68 16.08 -6.03
C SER A 346 -5.03 15.38 -6.13
N ASN A 347 -5.88 15.58 -5.12
CA ASN A 347 -7.19 14.96 -5.01
C ASN A 347 -8.30 16.01 -4.92
N GLN A 348 -9.41 15.79 -5.61
CA GLN A 348 -10.64 16.55 -5.36
C GLN A 348 -11.41 15.86 -4.23
N ILE A 349 -11.71 16.60 -3.16
CA ILE A 349 -12.40 16.08 -1.98
C ILE A 349 -13.65 16.90 -1.69
N ASP A 350 -14.70 16.25 -1.19
CA ASP A 350 -15.95 16.91 -0.84
C ASP A 350 -15.95 17.34 0.64
N ALA A 351 -16.32 18.59 0.91
CA ALA A 351 -16.46 19.11 2.26
C ALA A 351 -17.49 18.32 3.07
N GLY A 352 -17.01 17.55 4.05
CA GLY A 352 -17.81 16.62 4.87
C GLY A 352 -17.39 15.16 4.75
N ALA A 353 -16.56 14.80 3.76
CA ALA A 353 -15.96 13.49 3.65
C ALA A 353 -14.93 13.20 4.77
N TYR A 354 -14.59 11.94 4.96
CA TYR A 354 -13.60 11.54 5.97
C TYR A 354 -12.50 10.72 5.30
N HIS A 355 -11.26 11.20 5.33
CA HIS A 355 -10.11 10.58 4.67
C HIS A 355 -9.11 10.08 5.71
N ALA A 356 -8.68 8.83 5.59
CA ALA A 356 -7.49 8.33 6.28
C ALA A 356 -6.36 8.15 5.27
N ILE A 357 -5.19 8.70 5.61
CA ILE A 357 -4.00 8.74 4.78
C ILE A 357 -2.98 7.76 5.38
N ALA A 358 -2.62 6.72 4.63
CA ALA A 358 -1.60 5.76 5.00
C ALA A 358 -0.28 6.04 4.28
N ILE A 359 0.75 6.43 5.04
CA ILE A 359 2.10 6.63 4.50
C ILE A 359 2.94 5.38 4.73
N ASN A 360 3.25 4.67 3.65
CA ASN A 360 4.18 3.54 3.68
C ASN A 360 5.60 4.03 3.37
N THR A 361 6.48 3.99 4.37
CA THR A 361 7.88 4.47 4.27
C THR A 361 8.88 3.40 3.83
N GLY A 362 8.39 2.27 3.31
CA GLY A 362 9.21 1.21 2.72
C GLY A 362 8.77 -0.19 3.16
N LYS A 363 8.47 -0.37 4.45
CA LYS A 363 7.86 -1.58 5.00
C LYS A 363 6.99 -1.24 6.19
N ILE A 364 5.81 -1.85 6.26
CA ILE A 364 4.93 -1.73 7.42
C ILE A 364 5.45 -2.65 8.54
N PRO A 365 5.79 -2.12 9.73
CA PRO A 365 6.21 -2.95 10.85
C PRO A 365 5.02 -3.75 11.41
N LYS A 366 5.25 -5.02 11.72
CA LYS A 366 4.25 -5.89 12.37
C LYS A 366 3.72 -5.30 13.67
N SER A 367 4.59 -4.71 14.50
CA SER A 367 4.20 -4.06 15.74
C SER A 367 3.21 -2.92 15.54
N GLN A 368 3.25 -2.23 14.39
CA GLN A 368 2.31 -1.16 14.06
C GLN A 368 0.91 -1.76 13.78
N MET A 369 0.87 -2.85 13.02
CA MET A 369 -0.38 -3.57 12.74
C MET A 369 -0.98 -4.18 14.01
N GLU A 370 -0.16 -4.80 14.87
CA GLU A 370 -0.60 -5.32 16.17
C GLU A 370 -1.14 -4.24 17.10
N ALA A 371 -0.46 -3.08 17.18
CA ALA A 371 -0.94 -1.94 17.96
C ALA A 371 -2.29 -1.43 17.44
N LEU A 372 -2.45 -1.34 16.11
CA LEU A 372 -3.71 -0.93 15.49
C LEU A 372 -4.84 -1.93 15.77
N LYS A 373 -4.56 -3.23 15.66
CA LYS A 373 -5.51 -4.29 16.05
C LYS A 373 -5.92 -4.16 17.51
N ASN A 374 -4.97 -4.02 18.42
CA ASN A 374 -5.26 -3.89 19.85
C ASN A 374 -6.11 -2.64 20.15
N LYS A 375 -5.85 -1.53 19.45
CA LYS A 375 -6.67 -0.33 19.55
C LYS A 375 -8.11 -0.58 19.07
N LEU A 376 -8.28 -1.23 17.93
CA LEU A 376 -9.59 -1.59 17.37
C LEU A 376 -10.35 -2.57 18.28
N ASP A 377 -9.67 -3.56 18.88
CA ASP A 377 -10.26 -4.49 19.85
C ASP A 377 -10.69 -3.77 21.14
N ALA A 378 -9.93 -2.78 21.60
CA ALA A 378 -10.30 -1.95 22.74
C ALA A 378 -11.53 -1.08 22.43
N THR A 379 -11.55 -0.41 21.27
CA THR A 379 -12.72 0.34 20.78
C THR A 379 -13.94 -0.57 20.68
N LYS A 380 -13.77 -1.77 20.12
CA LYS A 380 -14.83 -2.79 20.04
C LYS A 380 -15.40 -3.12 21.41
N THR A 381 -14.54 -3.41 22.38
CA THR A 381 -14.93 -3.80 23.73
C THR A 381 -15.73 -2.69 24.40
N LYS A 382 -15.28 -1.44 24.28
CA LYS A 382 -15.99 -0.25 24.76
C LYS A 382 -17.38 -0.12 24.14
N LEU A 383 -17.45 -0.21 22.82
CA LEU A 383 -18.72 -0.13 22.09
C LEU A 383 -19.68 -1.26 22.51
N GLN A 384 -19.20 -2.49 22.66
CA GLN A 384 -20.00 -3.64 23.12
C GLN A 384 -20.52 -3.48 24.54
N ALA A 385 -19.77 -2.77 25.40
CA ALA A 385 -20.18 -2.40 26.75
C ALA A 385 -21.10 -1.17 26.80
N ASN A 386 -21.43 -0.56 25.65
CA ASN A 386 -22.12 0.73 25.54
C ASN A 386 -21.38 1.88 26.23
N ASP A 387 -20.06 1.79 26.35
CA ASP A 387 -19.21 2.83 26.89
C ASP A 387 -18.64 3.67 25.74
N THR A 388 -19.24 4.83 25.47
CA THR A 388 -18.71 5.80 24.50
C THR A 388 -17.78 6.82 25.15
N SER A 389 -17.47 6.69 26.44
CA SER A 389 -16.64 7.67 27.15
C SER A 389 -15.21 7.71 26.59
N GLY A 390 -14.80 8.94 26.24
CA GLY A 390 -13.48 9.21 25.67
C GLY A 390 -13.26 8.66 24.25
N LEU A 391 -14.29 8.09 23.59
CA LEU A 391 -14.20 7.75 22.17
C LEU A 391 -14.44 8.99 21.32
N THR A 392 -13.60 9.19 20.31
CA THR A 392 -13.80 10.23 19.30
C THR A 392 -14.26 9.63 17.98
N LYS A 393 -14.75 10.47 17.05
CA LYS A 393 -15.01 10.06 15.65
C LYS A 393 -13.77 9.44 15.00
N ASP A 394 -12.59 9.93 15.35
CA ASP A 394 -11.31 9.49 14.80
C ASP A 394 -10.88 8.11 15.34
N ASP A 395 -11.29 7.75 16.57
CA ASP A 395 -11.08 6.41 17.14
C ASP A 395 -12.02 5.34 16.56
N ILE A 396 -13.10 5.75 15.92
CA ILE A 396 -14.08 4.85 15.30
C ILE A 396 -13.84 4.83 13.79
N ILE A 397 -14.12 5.92 13.09
CA ILE A 397 -14.05 5.99 11.63
C ILE A 397 -12.58 6.07 11.19
N GLY A 398 -11.80 6.96 11.79
CA GLY A 398 -10.41 7.17 11.43
C GLY A 398 -9.56 5.89 11.56
N ASP A 399 -9.69 5.15 12.67
CA ASP A 399 -8.96 3.89 12.86
C ASP A 399 -9.37 2.79 11.87
N ILE A 400 -10.68 2.64 11.59
CA ILE A 400 -11.18 1.66 10.61
C ILE A 400 -10.66 1.96 9.20
N LEU A 401 -10.73 3.23 8.78
CA LEU A 401 -10.29 3.64 7.47
C LEU A 401 -8.77 3.48 7.33
N PHE A 402 -8.01 3.95 8.34
CA PHE A 402 -6.56 3.82 8.36
C PHE A 402 -6.10 2.37 8.35
N ALA A 403 -6.74 1.50 9.12
CA ALA A 403 -6.44 0.07 9.11
C ALA A 403 -6.69 -0.60 7.76
N THR A 404 -7.70 -0.14 7.02
CA THR A 404 -7.98 -0.63 5.67
C THR A 404 -6.86 -0.25 4.70
N ALA A 405 -6.43 1.01 4.71
CA ALA A 405 -5.32 1.48 3.88
C ALA A 405 -3.98 0.83 4.26
N MET A 406 -3.73 0.61 5.55
CA MET A 406 -2.51 -0.10 6.02
C MET A 406 -2.52 -1.58 5.62
N GLN A 407 -3.69 -2.24 5.65
CA GLN A 407 -3.83 -3.63 5.23
C GLN A 407 -3.59 -3.80 3.73
N TYR A 408 -4.00 -2.83 2.90
CA TYR A 408 -3.63 -2.79 1.48
C TYR A 408 -2.11 -2.88 1.31
N TYR A 409 -1.36 -2.01 1.98
CA TYR A 409 0.10 -2.00 1.89
C TYR A 409 0.74 -3.27 2.42
N ALA A 410 0.25 -3.80 3.56
CA ALA A 410 0.77 -5.04 4.12
C ALA A 410 0.62 -6.22 3.14
N GLN A 411 -0.51 -6.32 2.45
CA GLN A 411 -0.72 -7.38 1.44
C GLN A 411 0.11 -7.13 0.17
N LEU A 412 0.16 -5.89 -0.32
CA LEU A 412 0.91 -5.56 -1.54
C LEU A 412 2.41 -5.77 -1.36
N ASP A 413 2.99 -5.33 -0.24
CA ASP A 413 4.43 -5.46 0.02
C ASP A 413 4.85 -6.92 0.14
N LEU A 414 4.01 -7.74 0.76
CA LEU A 414 4.21 -9.16 0.85
C LEU A 414 4.16 -9.85 -0.53
N MET A 415 3.16 -9.50 -1.36
CA MET A 415 3.08 -9.99 -2.74
C MET A 415 4.35 -9.61 -3.52
N ASN A 416 4.77 -8.35 -3.42
CA ASN A 416 5.96 -7.83 -4.09
C ASN A 416 7.25 -8.49 -3.59
N GLU A 417 7.36 -8.79 -2.28
CA GLU A 417 8.53 -9.48 -1.70
C GLU A 417 8.66 -10.89 -2.30
N VAL A 418 7.58 -11.68 -2.29
CA VAL A 418 7.57 -13.04 -2.86
C VAL A 418 7.84 -13.03 -4.37
N GLN A 419 7.22 -12.09 -5.07
CA GLN A 419 7.43 -11.91 -6.50
C GLN A 419 8.88 -11.54 -6.83
N ALA A 420 9.50 -10.66 -6.04
CA ALA A 420 10.87 -10.23 -6.27
C ALA A 420 11.84 -11.42 -6.21
N HIS A 421 11.64 -12.31 -5.23
CA HIS A 421 12.42 -13.54 -5.09
C HIS A 421 12.26 -14.49 -6.29
N THR A 422 11.02 -14.79 -6.67
CA THR A 422 10.71 -15.72 -7.77
C THR A 422 11.22 -15.21 -9.13
N MET A 423 11.25 -13.89 -9.33
CA MET A 423 11.74 -13.28 -10.55
C MET A 423 13.24 -12.94 -10.54
N SER A 424 13.95 -13.19 -9.44
CA SER A 424 15.36 -12.78 -9.27
C SER A 424 15.56 -11.28 -9.52
N VAL A 425 14.67 -10.46 -8.99
CA VAL A 425 14.81 -9.00 -8.96
C VAL A 425 14.94 -8.53 -7.52
N LYS A 426 15.59 -7.38 -7.32
CA LYS A 426 15.52 -6.66 -6.06
C LYS A 426 14.51 -5.53 -6.20
N ALA A 427 13.50 -5.52 -5.32
CA ALA A 427 12.55 -4.44 -5.19
C ALA A 427 12.65 -3.79 -3.81
N LEU A 428 12.42 -2.47 -3.76
CA LEU A 428 12.26 -1.67 -2.56
C LEU A 428 11.12 -0.67 -2.80
N ARG A 429 10.24 -0.51 -1.82
CA ARG A 429 9.22 0.53 -1.89
C ARG A 429 9.81 1.89 -1.53
N TRP A 430 9.56 2.89 -2.36
CA TRP A 430 9.75 4.29 -1.97
C TRP A 430 8.52 4.75 -1.18
N THR A 431 8.66 5.75 -0.31
CA THR A 431 7.55 6.44 0.36
C THR A 431 6.30 6.49 -0.51
N SER A 432 5.28 5.73 -0.16
CA SER A 432 4.05 5.59 -0.94
C SER A 432 2.87 6.03 -0.07
N GLU A 433 1.78 6.41 -0.70
CA GLU A 433 0.59 6.93 -0.03
C GLU A 433 -0.66 6.21 -0.56
N ALA A 434 -1.61 5.97 0.34
CA ALA A 434 -2.94 5.50 -0.01
C ALA A 434 -3.98 6.20 0.88
N ILE A 435 -5.05 6.69 0.25
CA ILE A 435 -6.21 7.24 0.92
C ILE A 435 -7.28 6.15 0.98
N PHE A 436 -7.85 5.93 2.16
CA PHE A 436 -9.15 5.27 2.27
C PHE A 436 -10.14 6.21 2.92
N ALA A 437 -11.25 6.45 2.23
CA ALA A 437 -12.18 7.52 2.56
C ALA A 437 -13.62 7.03 2.66
N SER A 438 -14.38 7.68 3.55
CA SER A 438 -15.83 7.69 3.52
C SER A 438 -16.29 8.83 2.63
N ALA A 439 -16.75 8.50 1.43
CA ALA A 439 -17.23 9.46 0.44
C ALA A 439 -18.64 9.93 0.75
N MET A 440 -19.01 11.08 0.17
CA MET A 440 -20.38 11.60 0.20
C MET A 440 -20.90 11.71 -1.24
N LYS A 441 -22.23 11.69 -1.37
CA LYS A 441 -22.89 12.01 -2.64
C LYS A 441 -23.56 13.35 -2.50
N VAL A 442 -23.17 14.28 -3.36
CA VAL A 442 -23.66 15.66 -3.34
C VAL A 442 -24.73 15.83 -4.42
N ASN A 443 -25.94 16.19 -4.01
CA ASN A 443 -26.99 16.59 -4.94
C ASN A 443 -26.88 18.10 -5.17
N LEU A 444 -26.58 18.47 -6.41
CA LEU A 444 -26.44 19.85 -6.83
C LEU A 444 -27.74 20.37 -7.45
N LEU A 445 -28.08 21.62 -7.15
CA LEU A 445 -29.11 22.38 -7.85
C LEU A 445 -28.47 23.67 -8.38
N TYR A 446 -28.37 23.82 -9.71
CA TYR A 446 -27.66 24.93 -10.36
C TYR A 446 -26.21 25.14 -9.86
N GLY A 447 -25.50 24.03 -9.58
CA GLY A 447 -24.12 24.07 -9.08
C GLY A 447 -23.98 24.31 -7.57
N ILE A 448 -25.10 24.46 -6.84
CA ILE A 448 -25.11 24.65 -5.39
C ILE A 448 -25.44 23.32 -4.71
N PRO A 449 -24.63 22.84 -3.74
CA PRO A 449 -24.96 21.69 -2.89
C PRO A 449 -26.27 21.92 -2.12
N GLN A 450 -27.31 21.19 -2.50
CA GLN A 450 -28.64 21.29 -1.89
C GLN A 450 -28.85 20.20 -0.82
N SER A 451 -28.33 19.01 -1.06
CA SER A 451 -28.35 17.95 -0.06
C SER A 451 -27.15 17.02 -0.24
N VAL A 452 -26.76 16.36 0.84
CA VAL A 452 -25.73 15.33 0.83
C VAL A 452 -26.28 14.03 1.42
N THR A 453 -25.88 12.91 0.82
CA THR A 453 -26.17 11.55 1.28
C THR A 453 -24.85 10.77 1.42
N GLY A 454 -24.88 9.59 2.05
CA GLY A 454 -23.68 8.74 2.14
C GLY A 454 -23.25 8.22 0.76
N GLY A 455 -21.98 8.39 0.40
CA GLY A 455 -21.42 8.06 -0.92
C GLY A 455 -20.66 6.73 -1.01
N GLY A 456 -20.57 5.98 0.09
CA GLY A 456 -19.83 4.72 0.15
C GLY A 456 -18.41 4.87 0.70
N LEU A 457 -17.57 3.86 0.45
CA LEU A 457 -16.16 3.87 0.83
C LEU A 457 -15.30 3.82 -0.44
N ALA A 458 -14.24 4.60 -0.50
CA ALA A 458 -13.34 4.67 -1.64
C ALA A 458 -11.89 4.46 -1.18
N MET A 459 -11.14 3.65 -1.94
CA MET A 459 -9.69 3.52 -1.84
C MET A 459 -9.08 4.23 -3.03
N ASP A 460 -8.15 5.13 -2.77
CA ASP A 460 -7.32 5.72 -3.80
C ASP A 460 -5.84 5.52 -3.45
N VAL A 461 -5.05 5.10 -4.43
CA VAL A 461 -3.62 4.82 -4.25
C VAL A 461 -2.85 5.61 -5.29
N ASP A 462 -2.83 6.92 -5.09
CA ASP A 462 -2.24 7.88 -6.03
C ASP A 462 -0.73 7.70 -6.20
N ARG A 463 -0.05 7.24 -5.14
CA ARG A 463 1.41 7.11 -5.13
C ARG A 463 1.86 5.75 -4.60
N SER A 464 2.13 4.80 -5.51
CA SER A 464 2.75 3.50 -5.18
C SER A 464 4.04 3.29 -5.97
N LEU A 465 5.17 3.69 -5.37
CA LEU A 465 6.47 3.71 -6.05
C LEU A 465 7.38 2.57 -5.61
N ASN A 466 8.08 1.98 -6.58
CA ASN A 466 9.06 0.91 -6.35
C ASN A 466 10.38 1.23 -7.08
N VAL A 467 11.50 1.02 -6.38
CA VAL A 467 12.85 0.96 -6.93
C VAL A 467 13.17 -0.50 -7.20
N ILE A 468 13.43 -0.84 -8.46
CA ILE A 468 13.61 -2.24 -8.89
C ILE A 468 14.87 -2.39 -9.74
N GLY A 469 15.60 -3.47 -9.53
CA GLY A 469 16.71 -3.89 -10.39
C GLY A 469 16.74 -5.40 -10.56
N ALA A 470 16.82 -5.88 -11.80
CA ALA A 470 17.06 -7.30 -12.08
C ALA A 470 18.49 -7.68 -11.64
N LEU A 471 18.63 -8.77 -10.87
CA LEU A 471 19.92 -9.12 -10.28
C LEU A 471 21.00 -9.41 -11.34
N ASP A 472 20.58 -9.94 -12.49
CA ASP A 472 21.41 -10.27 -13.66
C ASP A 472 21.43 -9.17 -14.75
N GLY A 473 20.67 -8.09 -14.55
CA GLY A 473 20.55 -6.98 -15.49
C GLY A 473 19.58 -7.23 -16.64
N GLU A 474 18.76 -8.28 -16.60
CA GLU A 474 17.72 -8.51 -17.62
C GLU A 474 16.51 -7.60 -17.37
N SER A 475 16.42 -6.47 -18.09
CA SER A 475 15.40 -5.43 -17.86
C SER A 475 13.96 -5.91 -18.04
N SER A 476 13.73 -6.94 -18.85
CA SER A 476 12.43 -7.60 -19.03
C SER A 476 11.81 -8.03 -17.70
N LYS A 477 12.63 -8.54 -16.76
CA LYS A 477 12.19 -8.97 -15.43
C LYS A 477 11.69 -7.80 -14.60
N SER A 478 12.35 -6.64 -14.68
CA SER A 478 11.91 -5.43 -13.98
C SER A 478 10.58 -4.91 -14.53
N ILE A 479 10.39 -4.94 -15.86
CA ILE A 479 9.14 -4.54 -16.52
C ILE A 479 8.00 -5.48 -16.11
N GLN A 480 8.22 -6.80 -16.21
CA GLN A 480 7.26 -7.82 -15.78
C GLN A 480 6.91 -7.69 -14.30
N PHE A 481 7.90 -7.32 -13.47
CA PHE A 481 7.69 -7.10 -12.06
C PHE A 481 6.71 -5.95 -11.83
N MET A 482 6.97 -4.81 -12.46
CA MET A 482 6.14 -3.61 -12.37
C MET A 482 4.70 -3.86 -12.82
N GLN A 483 4.52 -4.55 -13.95
CA GLN A 483 3.19 -4.87 -14.45
C GLN A 483 2.40 -5.73 -13.46
N THR A 484 3.02 -6.80 -12.95
CA THR A 484 2.35 -7.67 -11.96
C THR A 484 2.06 -6.93 -10.65
N ALA A 485 3.00 -6.11 -10.17
CA ALA A 485 2.83 -5.32 -8.95
C ALA A 485 1.67 -4.33 -9.09
N GLY A 486 1.55 -3.65 -10.23
CA GLY A 486 0.44 -2.76 -10.52
C GLY A 486 -0.92 -3.49 -10.58
N ILE A 487 -1.00 -4.64 -11.26
CA ILE A 487 -2.27 -5.39 -11.34
C ILE A 487 -2.65 -5.97 -9.96
N ASN A 488 -1.68 -6.43 -9.17
CA ASN A 488 -1.89 -6.82 -7.76
C ASN A 488 -2.41 -5.65 -6.92
N GLY A 489 -1.80 -4.46 -7.08
CA GLY A 489 -2.23 -3.24 -6.43
C GLY A 489 -3.70 -2.93 -6.73
N SER A 490 -4.08 -2.82 -8.00
CA SER A 490 -5.46 -2.50 -8.37
C SER A 490 -6.47 -3.57 -7.91
N ALA A 491 -6.06 -4.84 -7.87
CA ALA A 491 -6.91 -5.90 -7.34
C ALA A 491 -7.11 -5.79 -5.81
N LEU A 492 -6.10 -5.31 -5.08
CA LEU A 492 -6.21 -5.06 -3.65
C LEU A 492 -7.15 -3.88 -3.34
N GLU A 493 -7.28 -2.90 -4.23
CA GLU A 493 -8.13 -1.73 -4.04
C GLU A 493 -9.61 -2.07 -3.88
N HIS A 494 -10.10 -3.12 -4.53
CA HIS A 494 -11.47 -3.61 -4.29
C HIS A 494 -11.49 -4.75 -3.26
N SER A 495 -10.52 -5.66 -3.30
CA SER A 495 -10.60 -6.90 -2.52
C SER A 495 -10.30 -6.69 -1.03
N VAL A 496 -9.44 -5.74 -0.65
CA VAL A 496 -9.19 -5.43 0.77
C VAL A 496 -10.43 -4.83 1.42
N PRO A 497 -11.08 -3.80 0.84
CA PRO A 497 -12.36 -3.33 1.36
C PRO A 497 -13.43 -4.43 1.41
N GLU A 498 -13.54 -5.27 0.38
CA GLU A 498 -14.48 -6.41 0.41
C GLU A 498 -14.20 -7.38 1.57
N GLN A 499 -12.94 -7.73 1.81
CA GLN A 499 -12.55 -8.60 2.93
C GLN A 499 -12.93 -8.00 4.28
N MET A 500 -12.86 -6.67 4.40
CA MET A 500 -13.01 -5.96 5.68
C MET A 500 -14.44 -5.58 6.00
N PHE A 501 -15.25 -5.30 4.98
CA PHE A 501 -16.61 -4.79 5.14
C PHE A 501 -17.70 -5.80 4.75
N SER A 502 -17.36 -6.97 4.21
CA SER A 502 -18.34 -8.04 3.94
C SER A 502 -18.79 -8.78 5.19
N THR A 503 -20.09 -9.05 5.31
CA THR A 503 -20.64 -10.04 6.25
C THR A 503 -21.29 -11.21 5.50
N GLN A 504 -21.64 -12.27 6.22
CA GLN A 504 -22.31 -13.43 5.61
C GLN A 504 -23.69 -13.08 5.04
N GLU A 505 -24.38 -12.14 5.69
CA GLU A 505 -25.70 -11.66 5.30
C GLU A 505 -25.63 -10.50 4.30
N ASN A 506 -24.55 -9.72 4.31
CA ASN A 506 -24.35 -8.54 3.46
C ASN A 506 -22.94 -8.55 2.85
N PRO A 507 -22.72 -9.24 1.72
CA PRO A 507 -21.42 -9.24 1.06
C PRO A 507 -21.13 -7.85 0.48
N ALA A 508 -20.05 -7.21 0.91
CA ALA A 508 -19.62 -5.95 0.32
C ALA A 508 -19.10 -6.21 -1.09
N GLN A 509 -19.30 -5.23 -1.99
CA GLN A 509 -18.80 -5.30 -3.35
C GLN A 509 -18.06 -4.02 -3.71
N GLY A 510 -16.80 -4.18 -4.06
CA GLY A 510 -15.92 -3.16 -4.59
C GLY A 510 -15.82 -3.22 -6.10
N ILE A 511 -15.38 -2.12 -6.69
CA ILE A 511 -14.92 -2.02 -8.07
C ILE A 511 -13.47 -1.52 -8.06
N SER A 512 -12.70 -1.90 -9.06
CA SER A 512 -11.35 -1.41 -9.37
C SER A 512 -11.19 -1.52 -10.89
N ALA A 513 -10.14 -0.93 -11.47
CA ALA A 513 -9.88 -1.05 -12.91
C ALA A 513 -9.85 -2.52 -13.36
N VAL A 514 -9.14 -3.35 -12.61
CA VAL A 514 -8.97 -4.78 -12.92
C VAL A 514 -10.26 -5.58 -12.77
N LYS A 515 -11.08 -5.27 -11.77
CA LYS A 515 -12.38 -5.93 -11.56
C LYS A 515 -13.41 -5.48 -12.60
N ALA A 516 -13.39 -4.22 -13.01
CA ALA A 516 -14.29 -3.71 -14.04
C ALA A 516 -14.01 -4.37 -15.40
N LEU A 517 -12.74 -4.47 -15.80
CA LEU A 517 -12.34 -5.20 -17.00
C LEU A 517 -12.76 -6.68 -16.93
N LYS A 518 -12.62 -7.31 -15.76
CA LYS A 518 -13.05 -8.70 -15.57
C LYS A 518 -14.56 -8.87 -15.75
N ILE A 519 -15.37 -7.96 -15.18
CA ILE A 519 -16.83 -7.96 -15.35
C ILE A 519 -17.20 -7.75 -16.82
N ALA A 520 -16.52 -6.82 -17.51
CA ALA A 520 -16.72 -6.60 -18.93
C ALA A 520 -16.47 -7.89 -19.75
N ASN A 521 -15.37 -8.60 -19.47
CA ASN A 521 -15.08 -9.88 -20.11
C ASN A 521 -16.18 -10.94 -19.85
N ASP A 522 -16.62 -11.08 -18.60
CA ASP A 522 -17.67 -12.06 -18.24
C ASP A 522 -19.02 -11.72 -18.90
N GLN A 523 -19.27 -10.45 -19.21
CA GLN A 523 -20.46 -9.97 -19.92
C GLN A 523 -20.32 -10.06 -21.45
N GLY A 524 -19.20 -10.57 -21.97
CA GLY A 524 -18.95 -10.64 -23.41
C GLY A 524 -18.70 -9.27 -24.05
N ILE A 525 -18.34 -8.25 -23.25
CA ILE A 525 -17.98 -6.93 -23.75
C ILE A 525 -16.53 -6.99 -24.25
N PRO A 526 -16.22 -6.54 -25.48
CA PRO A 526 -14.86 -6.50 -25.99
C PRO A 526 -13.95 -5.63 -25.11
N ILE A 527 -12.76 -6.13 -24.81
CA ILE A 527 -11.68 -5.38 -24.17
C ILE A 527 -10.63 -5.09 -25.23
N TYR A 528 -10.33 -3.81 -25.43
CA TYR A 528 -9.36 -3.32 -26.41
C TYR A 528 -8.03 -3.00 -25.74
N THR A 529 -6.93 -3.26 -26.45
CA THR A 529 -5.63 -2.61 -26.20
C THR A 529 -5.40 -1.56 -27.29
N ILE A 530 -5.33 -0.30 -26.88
CA ILE A 530 -5.26 0.88 -27.73
C ILE A 530 -3.85 1.46 -27.67
N ASN A 531 -3.25 1.71 -28.83
CA ASN A 531 -1.95 2.36 -28.98
C ASN A 531 -1.95 3.26 -30.22
N GLN A 532 -0.78 3.80 -30.59
CA GLN A 532 -0.65 4.75 -31.70
C GLN A 532 -1.11 4.16 -33.06
N SER A 533 -1.07 2.83 -33.22
CA SER A 533 -1.42 2.16 -34.48
C SER A 533 -2.93 2.03 -34.72
N ASN A 534 -3.75 1.99 -33.66
CA ASN A 534 -5.19 1.69 -33.76
C ASN A 534 -6.11 2.75 -33.13
N VAL A 535 -5.58 3.74 -32.40
CA VAL A 535 -6.39 4.74 -31.66
C VAL A 535 -7.42 5.46 -32.55
N THR A 536 -7.06 5.83 -33.78
CA THR A 536 -7.96 6.54 -34.70
C THR A 536 -9.16 5.70 -35.12
N THR A 537 -9.02 4.37 -35.10
CA THR A 537 -10.06 3.43 -35.50
C THR A 537 -10.90 2.99 -34.31
N ILE A 538 -10.28 2.77 -33.13
CA ILE A 538 -10.96 2.21 -31.96
C ILE A 538 -11.62 3.28 -31.09
N LEU A 539 -10.98 4.44 -30.89
CA LEU A 539 -11.49 5.49 -29.98
C LEU A 539 -12.92 5.94 -30.31
N PRO A 540 -13.32 6.13 -31.60
CA PRO A 540 -14.69 6.49 -31.95
C PRO A 540 -15.73 5.38 -31.67
N GLN A 541 -15.29 4.12 -31.51
CA GLN A 541 -16.17 2.97 -31.25
C GLN A 541 -16.49 2.77 -29.77
N LEU A 542 -15.75 3.45 -28.87
CA LEU A 542 -15.95 3.32 -27.43
C LEU A 542 -17.22 4.05 -26.99
N GLN A 543 -18.05 3.35 -26.21
CA GLN A 543 -19.26 3.86 -25.56
C GLN A 543 -18.99 4.06 -24.06
N VAL A 544 -17.97 4.88 -23.79
CA VAL A 544 -17.52 5.30 -22.46
C VAL A 544 -17.52 6.83 -22.41
N ASP A 545 -17.37 7.39 -21.21
CA ASP A 545 -17.42 8.84 -20.99
C ASP A 545 -16.32 9.60 -21.77
N ASP A 546 -16.62 10.84 -22.18
CA ASP A 546 -15.70 11.63 -23.02
C ASP A 546 -14.39 11.97 -22.30
N ASN A 547 -14.40 12.10 -20.97
CA ASN A 547 -13.18 12.27 -20.18
C ASN A 547 -12.25 11.04 -20.31
N VAL A 548 -12.81 9.83 -20.28
CA VAL A 548 -12.03 8.59 -20.48
C VAL A 548 -11.44 8.55 -21.90
N LYS A 549 -12.19 9.00 -22.91
CA LYS A 549 -11.66 9.09 -24.28
C LYS A 549 -10.52 10.11 -24.39
N ALA A 550 -10.64 11.25 -23.73
CA ALA A 550 -9.58 12.26 -23.67
C ALA A 550 -8.32 11.70 -23.00
N ASP A 551 -8.47 10.99 -21.88
CA ASP A 551 -7.37 10.32 -21.17
C ASP A 551 -6.66 9.29 -22.05
N ILE A 552 -7.43 8.45 -22.76
CA ILE A 552 -6.90 7.47 -23.72
C ILE A 552 -6.08 8.18 -24.81
N GLN A 553 -6.63 9.23 -25.41
CA GLN A 553 -5.95 9.96 -26.49
C GLN A 553 -4.65 10.60 -26.00
N ASN A 554 -4.67 11.22 -24.82
CA ASN A 554 -3.49 11.85 -24.21
C ASN A 554 -2.41 10.81 -23.88
N ALA A 555 -2.81 9.67 -23.31
CA ALA A 555 -1.90 8.58 -22.98
C ALA A 555 -1.22 8.00 -24.24
N VAL A 556 -2.00 7.72 -25.28
CA VAL A 556 -1.48 7.20 -26.55
C VAL A 556 -0.54 8.20 -27.23
N ASN A 557 -0.90 9.49 -27.25
CA ASN A 557 -0.03 10.55 -27.77
C ASN A 557 1.32 10.64 -27.01
N ALA A 558 1.35 10.24 -25.74
CA ALA A 558 2.56 10.15 -24.93
C ALA A 558 3.34 8.82 -25.11
N GLY A 559 2.96 7.99 -26.09
CA GLY A 559 3.60 6.70 -26.39
C GLY A 559 3.23 5.57 -25.43
N LYS A 560 2.12 5.71 -24.70
CA LYS A 560 1.60 4.68 -23.78
C LYS A 560 0.57 3.78 -24.48
N GLU A 561 0.28 2.65 -23.86
CA GLU A 561 -0.77 1.72 -24.30
C GLU A 561 -1.93 1.73 -23.30
N VAL A 562 -3.16 1.61 -23.78
CA VAL A 562 -4.36 1.66 -22.92
C VAL A 562 -5.22 0.41 -23.09
N THR A 563 -5.52 -0.28 -21.99
CA THR A 563 -6.48 -1.41 -21.98
C THR A 563 -7.82 -0.95 -21.43
N VAL A 564 -8.92 -1.10 -22.18
CA VAL A 564 -10.25 -0.58 -21.81
C VAL A 564 -11.39 -1.43 -22.37
N SER A 565 -12.54 -1.48 -21.69
CA SER A 565 -13.75 -2.12 -22.21
C SER A 565 -14.45 -1.24 -23.26
N LYS A 566 -15.09 -1.87 -24.26
CA LYS A 566 -15.83 -1.16 -25.32
C LYS A 566 -16.91 -0.24 -24.77
N THR A 567 -17.62 -0.70 -23.75
CA THR A 567 -18.76 -0.01 -23.14
C THR A 567 -18.57 0.08 -21.64
N ASN A 568 -19.32 0.98 -21.00
CA ASN A 568 -19.51 0.94 -19.56
C ASN A 568 -20.16 -0.39 -19.13
N ILE A 569 -19.79 -0.86 -17.95
CA ILE A 569 -20.45 -1.94 -17.21
C ILE A 569 -21.39 -1.34 -16.16
N ILE A 570 -22.29 -2.18 -15.65
CA ILE A 570 -23.15 -1.83 -14.51
C ILE A 570 -22.86 -2.82 -13.38
N LEU A 571 -22.52 -2.31 -12.20
CA LEU A 571 -22.35 -3.09 -10.97
C LEU A 571 -23.07 -2.37 -9.82
N ASN A 572 -24.13 -2.98 -9.27
CA ASN A 572 -24.88 -2.48 -8.11
C ASN A 572 -25.23 -0.97 -8.14
N GLY A 573 -25.58 -0.45 -9.32
CA GLY A 573 -25.94 0.97 -9.51
C GLY A 573 -24.80 1.89 -9.92
N TRP A 574 -23.54 1.44 -9.83
CA TRP A 574 -22.42 2.11 -10.48
C TRP A 574 -22.42 1.79 -11.97
N THR A 575 -22.27 2.82 -12.81
CA THR A 575 -22.14 2.69 -14.26
C THR A 575 -20.84 3.34 -14.69
N GLY A 576 -19.98 2.57 -15.37
CA GLY A 576 -18.66 3.05 -15.72
C GLY A 576 -17.75 1.97 -16.31
N CYS A 577 -16.50 2.30 -16.59
CA CYS A 577 -15.50 1.35 -17.07
C CYS A 577 -14.21 1.43 -16.24
N GLY A 578 -13.46 0.33 -16.20
CA GLY A 578 -12.07 0.34 -15.76
C GLY A 578 -11.15 0.40 -16.96
N TYR A 579 -10.04 1.11 -16.84
CA TYR A 579 -9.01 1.16 -17.88
C TYR A 579 -7.61 1.27 -17.30
N ILE A 580 -6.62 0.76 -18.03
CA ILE A 580 -5.23 0.68 -17.57
C ILE A 580 -4.35 1.39 -18.58
N ILE A 581 -3.61 2.42 -18.16
CA ILE A 581 -2.64 3.13 -18.98
C ILE A 581 -1.24 2.62 -18.63
N THR A 582 -0.56 1.94 -19.55
CA THR A 582 0.74 1.31 -19.32
C THR A 582 1.84 2.00 -20.12
N ASN A 583 2.98 2.27 -19.48
CA ASN A 583 4.23 2.60 -20.16
C ASN A 583 4.94 1.28 -20.54
N PRO A 584 5.00 0.91 -21.83
CA PRO A 584 5.55 -0.38 -22.26
C PRO A 584 7.06 -0.51 -21.99
N ASN A 585 7.78 0.60 -21.84
CA ASN A 585 9.24 0.61 -21.64
C ASN A 585 9.64 0.37 -20.18
N THR A 586 8.77 0.68 -19.23
CA THR A 586 9.06 0.58 -17.79
C THR A 586 8.14 -0.39 -17.05
N GLY A 587 6.99 -0.74 -17.64
CA GLY A 587 5.94 -1.52 -16.99
C GLY A 587 5.13 -0.72 -15.96
N ALA A 588 5.45 0.55 -15.73
CA ALA A 588 4.66 1.43 -14.87
C ALA A 588 3.27 1.66 -15.49
N ALA A 589 2.22 1.62 -14.69
CA ALA A 589 0.86 1.77 -15.16
C ALA A 589 -0.04 2.53 -14.18
N ALA A 590 -1.02 3.25 -14.72
CA ALA A 590 -2.13 3.83 -13.97
C ALA A 590 -3.37 2.94 -14.14
N TYR A 591 -4.06 2.65 -13.04
CA TYR A 591 -5.23 1.78 -13.00
C TYR A 591 -6.45 2.62 -12.63
N MET A 592 -7.24 2.96 -13.63
CA MET A 592 -8.26 4.00 -13.53
C MET A 592 -9.66 3.40 -13.56
N ILE A 593 -10.60 4.04 -12.87
CA ILE A 593 -12.04 3.84 -13.07
C ILE A 593 -12.67 5.14 -13.58
N SER A 594 -13.66 5.03 -14.47
CA SER A 594 -14.42 6.19 -14.94
C SER A 594 -15.04 6.95 -13.77
N GLY A 595 -15.04 8.28 -13.85
CA GLY A 595 -15.32 9.16 -12.72
C GLY A 595 -14.07 9.87 -12.17
N GLY A 596 -12.88 9.57 -12.72
CA GLY A 596 -11.64 10.31 -12.43
C GLY A 596 -10.86 9.79 -11.23
N LEU A 597 -11.20 8.60 -10.71
CA LEU A 597 -10.53 8.01 -9.55
C LEU A 597 -9.45 7.01 -10.01
N CYS A 598 -8.30 7.04 -9.33
CA CYS A 598 -7.15 6.16 -9.56
C CYS A 598 -7.16 4.94 -8.62
N GLY A 599 -8.35 4.37 -8.37
CA GLY A 599 -8.48 3.38 -7.29
C GLY A 599 -9.74 2.53 -7.30
N GLY A 600 -10.11 2.06 -6.12
CA GLY A 600 -11.24 1.17 -5.90
C GLY A 600 -12.40 1.81 -5.15
N HIS A 601 -13.62 1.37 -5.42
CA HIS A 601 -14.84 1.93 -4.81
C HIS A 601 -15.75 0.83 -4.29
N LEU A 602 -16.12 0.83 -3.01
CA LEU A 602 -17.21 0.01 -2.50
C LEU A 602 -18.57 0.67 -2.82
N ILE A 603 -19.53 -0.12 -3.29
CA ILE A 603 -20.75 0.38 -3.93
C ILE A 603 -21.91 0.65 -2.94
N GLU A 604 -22.64 1.74 -3.20
CA GLU A 604 -23.67 2.40 -2.37
C GLU A 604 -24.83 1.49 -1.93
N ALA A 605 -25.38 0.60 -2.75
CA ALA A 605 -26.63 -0.13 -2.40
C ALA A 605 -26.52 -1.02 -1.14
N LEU A 606 -25.33 -1.58 -0.89
CA LEU A 606 -25.04 -2.40 0.29
C LEU A 606 -24.53 -1.57 1.48
N ILE A 607 -23.80 -0.49 1.20
CA ILE A 607 -23.26 0.39 2.22
C ILE A 607 -24.31 1.37 2.72
N ALA A 608 -25.12 2.03 1.90
CA ALA A 608 -26.26 2.82 2.38
C ALA A 608 -27.25 1.93 3.16
N GLY A 609 -27.48 0.69 2.71
CA GLY A 609 -28.20 -0.33 3.47
C GLY A 609 -27.50 -0.85 4.73
N MET A 610 -26.24 -0.48 4.99
CA MET A 610 -25.52 -0.71 6.27
C MET A 610 -25.31 0.59 7.05
N LEU A 611 -24.94 1.72 6.47
CA LEU A 611 -24.69 3.00 7.13
C LEU A 611 -26.01 3.71 7.46
N ALA A 612 -27.00 3.71 6.54
CA ALA A 612 -28.37 4.15 6.85
C ALA A 612 -29.08 3.09 7.71
N LYS A 613 -28.79 1.79 7.51
CA LYS A 613 -29.23 0.77 8.47
C LYS A 613 -28.35 0.68 9.72
N TYR A 614 -27.37 1.54 10.02
CA TYR A 614 -26.57 1.47 11.27
C TYR A 614 -25.89 2.79 11.75
N GLY A 615 -26.34 4.01 11.41
CA GLY A 615 -25.92 5.24 12.15
C GLY A 615 -24.78 6.08 11.58
N ILE A 616 -24.00 5.56 10.65
CA ILE A 616 -22.60 5.99 10.50
C ILE A 616 -22.44 7.35 9.80
N ILE A 617 -23.35 7.74 8.90
CA ILE A 617 -23.31 9.07 8.22
C ILE A 617 -23.31 10.23 9.23
N LEU A 618 -23.94 10.04 10.39
CA LEU A 618 -24.10 11.06 11.42
C LEU A 618 -22.98 11.07 12.45
N LEU A 619 -22.31 9.94 12.63
CA LEU A 619 -21.09 9.81 13.46
C LEU A 619 -19.91 10.56 12.84
N ILE A 620 -19.95 10.78 11.53
CA ILE A 620 -18.99 11.60 10.77
C ILE A 620 -19.16 13.11 11.09
N LEU A 621 -20.39 13.56 11.42
CA LEU A 621 -20.78 14.98 11.45
C LEU A 621 -21.21 15.52 12.83
N GLY A 622 -21.58 14.66 13.79
CA GLY A 622 -22.02 15.04 15.14
C GLY A 622 -21.03 14.71 16.26
N THR A 623 -21.22 15.29 17.46
CA THR A 623 -20.48 14.93 18.68
C THR A 623 -20.98 13.61 19.29
N VAL A 624 -20.10 12.82 19.91
CA VAL A 624 -20.32 11.46 20.49
C VAL A 624 -21.30 11.43 21.70
N VAL A 625 -22.14 12.44 21.89
CA VAL A 625 -22.91 12.62 23.12
C VAL A 625 -24.24 11.85 23.09
N GLY A 626 -24.31 10.75 23.84
CA GLY A 626 -25.53 10.35 24.56
C GLY A 626 -26.62 9.58 23.80
N ILE A 627 -26.30 8.86 22.72
CA ILE A 627 -27.30 8.08 21.97
C ILE A 627 -27.41 6.66 22.56
N GLY A 628 -28.55 6.35 23.19
CA GLY A 628 -28.85 5.03 23.76
C GLY A 628 -28.80 3.91 22.72
N ILE A 629 -28.14 2.81 23.11
CA ILE A 629 -27.76 1.58 22.37
C ILE A 629 -28.43 1.41 21.01
N PRO A 630 -27.75 1.66 19.89
CA PRO A 630 -28.27 1.18 18.60
C PRO A 630 -27.63 -0.15 18.09
N ALA A 631 -28.31 -0.84 17.16
CA ALA A 631 -27.91 -2.12 16.55
C ALA A 631 -26.62 -2.10 15.69
N TRP A 632 -25.90 -0.97 15.67
CA TRP A 632 -24.63 -0.73 14.98
C TRP A 632 -23.43 -1.20 15.81
N VAL A 633 -23.57 -1.37 17.13
CA VAL A 633 -22.52 -1.93 18.00
C VAL A 633 -22.15 -3.35 17.57
N THR A 634 -23.13 -4.15 17.11
CA THR A 634 -22.88 -5.50 16.61
C THR A 634 -22.21 -5.50 15.23
N LEU A 635 -22.51 -4.54 14.34
CA LEU A 635 -21.84 -4.38 13.06
C LEU A 635 -20.43 -3.79 13.20
N LEU A 636 -20.23 -2.75 14.01
CA LEU A 636 -18.89 -2.29 14.38
C LEU A 636 -18.12 -3.41 15.04
N GLY A 637 -18.76 -4.21 15.89
CA GLY A 637 -18.18 -5.45 16.40
C GLY A 637 -17.72 -6.41 15.30
N ALA A 638 -18.52 -6.62 14.25
CA ALA A 638 -18.18 -7.48 13.12
C ALA A 638 -17.09 -6.89 12.20
N ILE A 639 -17.13 -5.58 11.93
CA ILE A 639 -16.10 -4.84 11.17
C ILE A 639 -14.78 -4.88 11.94
N LEU A 640 -14.80 -4.61 13.25
CA LEU A 640 -13.63 -4.68 14.14
C LEU A 640 -13.09 -6.12 14.26
N VAL A 641 -13.94 -7.13 14.17
CA VAL A 641 -13.52 -8.54 14.03
C VAL A 641 -12.89 -8.81 12.66
N GLY A 642 -13.48 -8.32 11.57
CA GLY A 642 -12.94 -8.43 10.22
C GLY A 642 -11.57 -7.76 10.09
N LEU A 643 -11.42 -6.59 10.72
CA LEU A 643 -10.17 -5.85 10.88
C LEU A 643 -9.14 -6.64 11.68
N ALA A 644 -9.51 -7.12 12.86
CA ALA A 644 -8.62 -7.93 13.69
C ALA A 644 -8.18 -9.21 12.97
N LEU A 645 -9.06 -9.83 12.18
CA LEU A 645 -8.74 -10.99 11.34
C LEU A 645 -7.85 -10.62 10.15
N GLY A 646 -8.13 -9.53 9.44
CA GLY A 646 -7.31 -9.03 8.33
C GLY A 646 -5.88 -8.70 8.76
N ILE A 647 -5.75 -8.05 9.93
CA ILE A 647 -4.45 -7.75 10.55
C ILE A 647 -3.74 -9.03 11.04
N MET A 648 -4.48 -10.02 11.54
CA MET A 648 -3.91 -11.33 11.88
C MET A 648 -3.52 -12.13 10.64
N LEU A 649 -4.21 -11.95 9.51
CA LEU A 649 -3.86 -12.58 8.22
C LEU A 649 -2.55 -12.01 7.66
N SER A 650 -2.26 -10.72 7.88
CA SER A 650 -0.99 -10.10 7.47
C SER A 650 0.20 -10.48 8.37
N SER A 651 -0.02 -11.04 9.56
CA SER A 651 1.04 -11.53 10.46
C SER A 651 1.45 -13.00 10.25
N ILE A 652 0.79 -13.72 9.32
CA ILE A 652 0.94 -15.17 9.09
C ILE A 652 2.34 -15.61 8.63
N PHE A 653 3.14 -14.71 8.05
CA PHE A 653 4.44 -15.09 7.49
C PHE A 653 5.58 -15.30 8.49
N GLU A 654 5.34 -15.10 9.78
CA GLU A 654 6.31 -15.39 10.84
C GLU A 654 6.01 -16.67 11.63
N ASN A 655 4.95 -17.42 11.30
CA ASN A 655 4.63 -18.68 11.98
C ASN A 655 4.94 -19.91 11.08
N PRO A 656 5.96 -20.71 11.40
CA PRO A 656 6.36 -21.91 10.62
C PRO A 656 5.26 -22.98 10.51
N ALA A 657 4.31 -23.05 11.44
CA ALA A 657 3.24 -24.05 11.44
C ALA A 657 1.95 -23.59 10.74
N ALA A 658 1.82 -22.30 10.41
CA ALA A 658 0.64 -21.71 9.77
C ALA A 658 0.83 -21.40 8.27
N GLY A 659 1.93 -21.86 7.66
CA GLY A 659 2.25 -21.72 6.24
C GLY A 659 1.30 -22.44 5.28
N ASP A 660 0.27 -23.09 5.80
CA ASP A 660 -0.67 -23.88 5.03
C ASP A 660 -1.68 -22.97 4.32
N ARG A 661 -1.43 -22.81 3.00
CA ARG A 661 -2.29 -22.28 1.92
C ARG A 661 -2.08 -20.82 1.54
N PHE A 662 -1.82 -19.91 2.48
CA PHE A 662 -1.74 -18.47 2.18
C PHE A 662 -0.39 -18.04 1.58
N GLY A 663 0.72 -18.51 2.12
CA GLY A 663 2.05 -18.25 1.54
C GLY A 663 2.27 -18.90 0.19
N ILE A 664 1.64 -20.06 -0.01
CA ILE A 664 1.66 -20.80 -1.27
C ILE A 664 0.90 -20.03 -2.36
N ASN A 665 -0.22 -19.38 -2.05
CA ASN A 665 -0.94 -18.53 -3.02
C ASN A 665 -0.06 -17.40 -3.56
N TYR A 666 0.65 -16.69 -2.69
CA TYR A 666 1.54 -15.61 -3.11
C TYR A 666 2.76 -16.12 -3.88
N LEU A 667 3.32 -17.25 -3.45
CA LEU A 667 4.40 -17.95 -4.15
C LEU A 667 3.99 -18.31 -5.59
N ILE A 668 2.80 -18.87 -5.78
CA ILE A 668 2.29 -19.26 -7.09
C ILE A 668 2.04 -18.05 -7.98
N ARG A 669 1.51 -16.94 -7.43
CA ARG A 669 1.36 -15.69 -8.19
C ARG A 669 2.71 -15.21 -8.71
N GLY A 670 3.74 -15.22 -7.86
CA GLY A 670 5.11 -14.87 -8.23
C GLY A 670 5.71 -15.77 -9.32
N ILE A 671 5.22 -17.00 -9.48
CA ILE A 671 5.70 -17.93 -10.51
C ILE A 671 4.91 -17.78 -11.82
N ILE A 672 3.58 -17.79 -11.77
CA ILE A 672 2.72 -17.89 -12.96
C ILE A 672 2.60 -16.55 -13.69
N LEU A 673 2.34 -15.45 -12.97
CA LEU A 673 2.06 -14.17 -13.62
C LEU A 673 3.26 -13.66 -14.44
N PRO A 674 4.50 -13.69 -13.90
CA PRO A 674 5.67 -13.32 -14.69
C PRO A 674 5.92 -14.24 -15.86
N PHE A 675 5.66 -15.55 -15.73
CA PHE A 675 5.81 -16.49 -16.83
C PHE A 675 4.86 -16.15 -17.99
N LEU A 676 3.60 -15.84 -17.70
CA LEU A 676 2.63 -15.48 -18.74
C LEU A 676 3.01 -14.19 -19.45
N ILE A 677 3.43 -13.17 -18.69
CA ILE A 677 3.91 -11.91 -19.25
C ILE A 677 5.19 -12.13 -20.09
N ALA A 678 6.11 -13.00 -19.63
CA ALA A 678 7.34 -13.33 -20.34
C ALA A 678 7.10 -14.19 -21.60
N SER A 679 6.08 -15.04 -21.58
CA SER A 679 5.94 -16.11 -22.56
C SER A 679 5.77 -15.58 -23.97
N GLY A 680 5.07 -14.46 -24.21
CA GLY A 680 4.88 -13.88 -25.55
C GLY A 680 4.40 -14.87 -26.63
N ALA A 681 4.01 -16.08 -26.22
CA ALA A 681 4.00 -17.27 -27.06
C ALA A 681 2.60 -17.40 -27.66
N SER A 682 2.30 -16.47 -28.58
CA SER A 682 1.26 -16.54 -29.63
C SER A 682 0.75 -15.14 -30.08
N GLY A 683 1.62 -14.13 -30.18
CA GLY A 683 1.35 -12.95 -31.03
C GLY A 683 0.29 -11.94 -30.56
N SER A 684 -0.37 -12.15 -29.42
CA SER A 684 -1.46 -11.27 -28.93
C SER A 684 -1.16 -10.74 -27.53
N VAL A 685 -0.32 -9.69 -27.41
CA VAL A 685 0.04 -9.03 -26.14
C VAL A 685 -1.20 -8.62 -25.32
N PHE A 686 -2.31 -8.29 -25.99
CA PHE A 686 -3.58 -7.91 -25.40
C PHE A 686 -4.33 -9.06 -24.69
N LEU A 687 -4.15 -10.31 -25.12
CA LEU A 687 -4.74 -11.48 -24.46
C LEU A 687 -4.13 -11.69 -23.07
N ILE A 688 -2.81 -11.50 -22.95
CA ILE A 688 -2.06 -11.74 -21.71
C ILE A 688 -2.55 -10.86 -20.58
N VAL A 689 -2.81 -9.58 -20.86
CA VAL A 689 -3.34 -8.65 -19.85
C VAL A 689 -4.65 -9.19 -19.27
N VAL A 690 -5.60 -9.60 -20.10
CA VAL A 690 -6.91 -10.09 -19.63
C VAL A 690 -6.82 -11.46 -18.94
N VAL A 691 -5.92 -12.34 -19.37
CA VAL A 691 -5.62 -13.59 -18.66
C VAL A 691 -5.01 -13.34 -17.29
N CYS A 692 -4.07 -12.41 -17.18
CA CYS A 692 -3.49 -12.00 -15.89
C CYS A 692 -4.57 -11.45 -14.94
N LEU A 693 -5.48 -10.61 -15.45
CA LEU A 693 -6.63 -10.10 -14.69
C LEU A 693 -7.54 -11.23 -14.17
N ALA A 694 -7.84 -12.22 -15.02
CA ALA A 694 -8.66 -13.36 -14.65
C ALA A 694 -7.99 -14.28 -13.60
N ILE A 695 -6.68 -14.51 -13.72
CA ILE A 695 -5.87 -15.27 -12.75
C ILE A 695 -5.92 -14.64 -11.36
N LEU A 696 -5.77 -13.31 -11.30
CA LEU A 696 -5.81 -12.59 -10.03
C LEU A 696 -7.16 -12.75 -9.35
N ASN A 697 -8.24 -12.53 -10.09
CA ASN A 697 -9.58 -12.67 -9.54
C ASN A 697 -9.85 -14.09 -9.03
N ALA A 698 -9.47 -15.12 -9.80
CA ALA A 698 -9.54 -16.51 -9.37
C ALA A 698 -8.89 -16.75 -8.00
N MET A 699 -7.71 -16.15 -7.80
CA MET A 699 -6.98 -16.29 -6.55
C MET A 699 -7.53 -15.42 -5.41
N PHE A 700 -8.14 -14.26 -5.70
CA PHE A 700 -8.81 -13.43 -4.67
C PHE A 700 -10.15 -14.01 -4.22
N GLN A 701 -10.92 -14.65 -5.11
CA GLN A 701 -12.17 -15.32 -4.74
C GLN A 701 -11.95 -16.49 -3.77
N ASN A 702 -10.80 -17.16 -3.84
CA ASN A 702 -10.43 -18.19 -2.85
C ASN A 702 -10.16 -17.61 -1.45
N LEU A 703 -9.79 -16.32 -1.38
CA LEU A 703 -9.53 -15.61 -0.12
C LEU A 703 -10.82 -15.07 0.51
N SER A 704 -11.77 -14.63 -0.32
CA SER A 704 -13.02 -14.01 0.15
C SER A 704 -14.13 -14.99 0.54
N TYR A 705 -14.04 -16.29 0.18
CA TYR A 705 -15.23 -17.17 0.20
C TYR A 705 -15.15 -18.51 0.97
N ASN A 706 -14.22 -18.71 1.92
CA ASN A 706 -14.18 -19.97 2.70
C ASN A 706 -14.49 -19.81 4.22
N PRO A 707 -15.78 -19.62 4.60
CA PRO A 707 -16.22 -19.54 5.99
C PRO A 707 -16.06 -20.87 6.78
N PHE A 708 -15.75 -21.99 6.13
CA PHE A 708 -15.51 -23.29 6.79
C PHE A 708 -14.10 -23.38 7.41
N GLN A 709 -13.13 -22.62 6.89
CA GLN A 709 -11.77 -22.52 7.45
C GLN A 709 -11.76 -21.67 8.73
N ARG A 710 -12.66 -20.68 8.82
CA ARG A 710 -12.87 -19.80 9.98
C ARG A 710 -13.04 -20.58 11.29
N ASN A 711 -13.94 -21.58 11.33
CA ASN A 711 -14.25 -22.33 12.56
C ASN A 711 -13.18 -23.38 12.95
N ARG A 712 -12.50 -23.99 11.98
CA ARG A 712 -11.39 -24.93 12.26
C ARG A 712 -10.14 -24.22 12.76
N TYR A 713 -9.89 -23.00 12.25
CA TYR A 713 -8.77 -22.15 12.69
C TYR A 713 -8.97 -21.64 14.13
N TYR A 714 -10.20 -21.27 14.53
CA TYR A 714 -10.54 -20.98 15.93
C TYR A 714 -10.29 -22.16 16.89
N ALA A 715 -10.61 -23.39 16.46
CA ALA A 715 -10.37 -24.58 17.28
C ALA A 715 -8.87 -24.93 17.41
N TYR A 716 -8.06 -24.59 16.41
CA TYR A 716 -6.61 -24.80 16.43
C TYR A 716 -5.89 -23.77 17.32
N LEU A 717 -6.27 -22.49 17.22
CA LEU A 717 -5.71 -21.41 18.04
C LEU A 717 -6.07 -21.50 19.53
N LYS A 718 -7.31 -21.92 19.86
CA LYS A 718 -7.72 -22.11 21.26
C LYS A 718 -6.85 -23.17 21.98
N ASN A 719 -6.50 -24.25 21.28
CA ASN A 719 -5.63 -25.31 21.82
C ASN A 719 -4.13 -24.91 21.89
N TYR A 720 -3.72 -23.83 21.22
CA TYR A 720 -2.33 -23.39 21.17
C TYR A 720 -2.02 -22.31 22.21
N ILE A 721 -2.96 -21.37 22.43
CA ILE A 721 -2.85 -20.34 23.49
C ILE A 721 -2.84 -20.97 24.89
N GLU A 722 -3.57 -22.08 25.10
CA GLU A 722 -3.53 -22.84 26.36
C GLU A 722 -2.19 -23.59 26.60
N LYS A 723 -1.27 -23.62 25.62
CA LYS A 723 0.04 -24.29 25.75
C LYS A 723 1.23 -23.35 25.94
N GLU A 724 1.12 -22.06 25.62
CA GLU A 724 2.22 -21.10 25.82
C GLU A 724 2.19 -20.37 27.19
N GLU A 725 1.20 -20.63 28.05
CA GLU A 725 1.28 -20.27 29.48
C GLU A 725 2.13 -21.26 30.32
N ILE A 726 2.75 -22.27 29.69
CA ILE A 726 3.69 -23.20 30.35
C ILE A 726 4.93 -23.41 29.45
N ALA A 727 5.79 -22.39 29.32
CA ALA A 727 7.21 -22.54 28.95
C ALA A 727 8.04 -21.34 29.42
#